data_AF-A0A191TMN3-F1
#
_entry.id   AF-A0A191TMN3-F1
#
_cell.length_a   1.000
_cell.length_b   1.000
_cell.length_c   1.000
_cell.angle_alpha   90.00
_cell.angle_beta   90.00
_cell.angle_gamma   90.00
#
_symmetry.space_group_name_H-M   'P 1'
#
loop_
_entity.id
_entity.type
_entity.pdbx_description
1 polymer ?
#
loop_
_entity_poly.entity_id
_entity_poly.type
_entity_poly.pdbx_seq_one_letter_code
_entity_poly.pdbx_strand_id
1 'polypeptide(L)'
;MKQRGNLHKAFCKIGMLALVYVFIGSIANAQINVIKPNTIQQTIKTLYPTKDWVIADFTVTDPRFGAKAEPGFDNRAAFQAAIDAAYKNGGGIVYVPAGHYEFRSTQTAVKSVRVRQGSDETMKDFKYQYVLNIPTGVQLRGDWADPELHHGKVLGTILEVRVGKNAPNYNGTVESWWNDPQANNALHTTYTSIADRFINMNPGTGVTNLSIWYPEQQINNIKPYPWTLFQPNGDCATIEHVTLVNAYNGFYAAPGELHYVLNSYLTALHTGIEIHVCTDIGRIENVKIDPKYWANSGLPGSPSLAEITAYTKAKGIGFELHRSDWEYLSSLYISGYKTGMWIGREPGFADAPNAQFYNIHIDNCDTGLYVQSVNPYGLLFSNSTFGAENGGKAVYFYKDFKTSTQFNGVDFSGPVVSDGSDGVISFESCTFSNYNENALKINSGNILLTQCNFKKPAGHVLLGSNVNTLKSVNSGYNGKLEVKNNSKAAKVDVYNGKEYLFTPIPKNIVTDIKTQPKPESNKVLEVNLPKATGFNNDEPTVDISAKLQAALNTVKAAGGGTVYLPAGRYLLNNPVKVPSGVELRGMWDVQHYTQSGGTVIFTTYDGGSAGEKGASLIQLEASAGIRGLTIAQLNLATDGFSNRNPRKTPFLIQGQGPNVYVINVTIGGGDKGIDLASYNTSGHYVQYFAGVLARAGIWVGGGAEGGFIRNMQLNPAYGTRLPESGEGFPRISLTRFVQSNCSALKFADVKNETIFNNFVYGSFYGIHFLKDAITGHAPGKMTVIGHGSDGCSYSLFVEDADKNTKITAINSELVTTKTAEPVRSYVLMGGEANTNKVDPNAQLALYNTAFWGSPTIAAIINSGSVRFQQANFQSSGAPGIDDRGGNVHVYSSYFSHRMTGGSTGDNVYAKLHTTGDSLELTNNYYISGFRINNAKPGKIYGSDVISDKK
;
A
#
# COMPACT_ATOMS: atom_id res chain seq x y z
N MET A 1 83.60 -17.03 29.81
CA MET A 1 84.55 -17.93 30.50
C MET A 1 84.15 -19.37 30.17
N LYS A 2 85.06 -20.15 29.55
CA LYS A 2 85.17 -21.62 29.39
C LYS A 2 83.91 -22.45 29.00
N GLN A 3 83.81 -23.02 27.79
CA GLN A 3 84.48 -24.23 27.22
C GLN A 3 84.06 -25.60 27.80
N ARG A 4 83.65 -26.48 26.85
CA ARG A 4 83.88 -27.95 26.74
C ARG A 4 83.12 -28.84 27.75
N GLY A 5 82.57 -30.00 27.38
CA GLY A 5 82.53 -30.76 26.13
C GLY A 5 82.37 -32.27 26.42
N ASN A 6 81.96 -33.03 25.40
CA ASN A 6 82.24 -34.47 25.17
C ASN A 6 81.49 -35.51 26.06
N LEU A 7 81.10 -36.72 25.64
CA LEU A 7 81.44 -37.68 24.56
C LEU A 7 80.42 -38.86 24.74
N HIS A 8 79.79 -39.56 23.77
CA HIS A 8 80.27 -40.71 22.95
C HIS A 8 79.03 -41.30 22.20
N LYS A 9 78.93 -41.26 20.87
CA LYS A 9 79.07 -42.35 19.86
C LYS A 9 78.39 -43.71 20.15
N ALA A 10 77.42 -44.11 19.30
CA ALA A 10 77.57 -45.21 18.31
C ALA A 10 76.30 -45.41 17.44
N PHE A 11 76.52 -45.88 16.21
CA PHE A 11 75.68 -45.77 15.02
C PHE A 11 74.85 -47.05 14.71
N CYS A 12 73.68 -46.83 14.08
CA CYS A 12 73.09 -47.57 12.94
C CYS A 12 72.31 -48.89 13.14
N LYS A 13 70.98 -48.83 12.92
CA LYS A 13 70.19 -49.55 11.88
C LYS A 13 68.69 -49.26 12.10
N ILE A 14 68.12 -48.33 11.33
CA ILE A 14 67.17 -48.60 10.23
C ILE A 14 66.04 -49.55 10.64
N GLY A 15 64.84 -48.99 10.75
CA GLY A 15 63.60 -49.76 10.92
C GLY A 15 62.40 -48.92 11.33
N MET A 16 62.17 -47.81 10.62
CA MET A 16 60.86 -47.23 10.30
C MET A 16 59.65 -47.88 11.00
N LEU A 17 59.11 -47.25 12.06
CA LEU A 17 57.69 -47.23 12.49
C LEU A 17 57.63 -46.80 13.96
N ALA A 18 57.29 -45.52 14.21
CA ALA A 18 56.68 -44.98 15.45
C ALA A 18 57.11 -43.52 15.68
N LEU A 19 56.85 -42.64 14.73
CA LEU A 19 56.80 -41.19 14.98
C LEU A 19 55.90 -40.48 13.97
N VAL A 20 54.68 -41.02 13.80
CA VAL A 20 53.56 -40.35 13.12
C VAL A 20 52.28 -40.78 13.83
N TYR A 21 51.99 -40.22 15.01
CA TYR A 21 50.69 -40.45 15.68
C TYR A 21 50.18 -39.27 16.54
N VAL A 22 50.64 -38.03 16.27
CA VAL A 22 50.07 -36.83 16.92
C VAL A 22 49.74 -35.68 15.94
N PHE A 23 49.71 -35.94 14.63
CA PHE A 23 49.29 -34.92 13.65
C PHE A 23 48.46 -35.49 12.49
N ILE A 24 47.52 -36.39 12.78
CA ILE A 24 46.43 -36.77 11.87
C ILE A 24 45.16 -36.87 12.70
N GLY A 25 44.48 -35.74 12.88
CA GLY A 25 43.25 -35.65 13.68
C GLY A 25 42.49 -34.35 13.45
N SER A 26 42.52 -33.82 12.22
CA SER A 26 41.76 -32.60 11.87
C SER A 26 41.55 -32.41 10.36
N ILE A 27 41.54 -33.49 9.57
CA ILE A 27 41.14 -33.44 8.16
C ILE A 27 40.32 -34.69 7.80
N ALA A 28 39.13 -34.82 8.36
CA ALA A 28 38.11 -35.76 7.91
C ALA A 28 36.74 -35.32 8.46
N ASN A 29 36.23 -34.19 7.94
CA ASN A 29 34.79 -33.93 7.79
C ASN A 29 34.54 -32.64 6.98
N ALA A 30 35.42 -32.33 6.01
CA ALA A 30 34.95 -31.62 4.84
C ALA A 30 34.11 -32.64 4.05
N GLN A 31 32.81 -32.71 4.35
CA GLN A 31 31.87 -33.24 3.37
C GLN A 31 32.12 -32.44 2.10
N ILE A 32 32.74 -33.10 1.12
CA ILE A 32 32.67 -32.67 -0.26
C ILE A 32 31.18 -32.61 -0.55
N ASN A 33 30.61 -31.40 -0.48
CA ASN A 33 29.29 -31.12 -1.04
C ASN A 33 29.42 -31.47 -2.51
N VAL A 34 29.00 -32.69 -2.87
CA VAL A 34 28.76 -33.06 -4.24
C VAL A 34 27.79 -32.01 -4.75
N ILE A 35 28.29 -31.09 -5.58
CA ILE A 35 27.49 -30.11 -6.29
C ILE A 35 26.48 -30.93 -7.09
N LYS A 36 25.24 -31.04 -6.60
CA LYS A 36 24.16 -31.59 -7.43
C LYS A 36 24.15 -30.73 -8.70
N PRO A 37 24.22 -31.31 -9.90
CA PRO A 37 24.09 -30.53 -11.12
C PRO A 37 22.75 -29.80 -11.07
N ASN A 38 22.77 -28.49 -11.37
CA ASN A 38 21.54 -27.70 -11.46
C ASN A 38 20.66 -28.35 -12.53
N THR A 39 19.64 -29.07 -12.08
CA THR A 39 18.72 -29.81 -12.93
C THR A 39 17.42 -29.03 -12.98
N ILE A 40 16.85 -28.92 -14.17
CA ILE A 40 15.53 -28.33 -14.33
C ILE A 40 14.52 -29.25 -13.64
N GLN A 41 13.79 -28.71 -12.69
CA GLN A 41 12.72 -29.37 -11.95
C GLN A 41 11.37 -28.78 -12.36
N GLN A 42 10.30 -29.35 -11.85
CA GLN A 42 8.97 -28.77 -11.95
C GLN A 42 8.63 -28.05 -10.65
N THR A 43 7.77 -27.05 -10.72
CA THR A 43 7.18 -26.44 -9.52
C THR A 43 6.37 -27.42 -8.70
N ILE A 44 6.12 -27.03 -7.45
CA ILE A 44 5.24 -27.75 -6.55
C ILE A 44 3.85 -27.84 -7.20
N LYS A 45 3.37 -29.08 -7.36
CA LYS A 45 2.03 -29.34 -7.87
C LYS A 45 1.02 -29.10 -6.75
N THR A 46 0.16 -28.10 -6.93
CA THR A 46 -0.97 -27.83 -6.04
C THR A 46 -2.22 -28.59 -6.49
N LEU A 47 -3.13 -28.83 -5.54
CA LEU A 47 -4.47 -29.34 -5.81
C LEU A 47 -5.39 -28.25 -6.34
N TYR A 48 -5.21 -27.01 -5.88
CA TYR A 48 -6.05 -25.88 -6.26
C TYR A 48 -5.31 -24.88 -7.17
N PRO A 49 -6.04 -24.11 -7.99
CA PRO A 49 -5.44 -23.10 -8.86
C PRO A 49 -4.69 -22.03 -8.07
N THR A 50 -3.54 -21.60 -8.59
CA THR A 50 -2.71 -20.54 -8.02
C THR A 50 -2.49 -19.42 -9.02
N LYS A 51 -2.27 -18.20 -8.52
CA LYS A 51 -1.95 -17.02 -9.37
C LYS A 51 -0.66 -17.20 -10.18
N ASP A 52 0.26 -18.04 -9.70
CA ASP A 52 1.56 -18.29 -10.29
C ASP A 52 2.06 -19.71 -9.97
N TRP A 53 3.16 -20.15 -10.59
CA TRP A 53 3.84 -21.41 -10.29
C TRP A 53 4.44 -21.40 -8.88
N VAL A 54 4.22 -22.48 -8.12
CA VAL A 54 4.60 -22.54 -6.70
C VAL A 54 6.02 -23.07 -6.51
N ILE A 55 6.87 -22.25 -5.89
CA ILE A 55 8.23 -22.59 -5.50
C ILE A 55 8.32 -22.38 -3.98
N ALA A 56 8.96 -23.30 -3.27
CA ALA A 56 9.21 -23.16 -1.85
C ALA A 56 10.52 -23.85 -1.44
N ASP A 57 11.17 -23.30 -0.42
CA ASP A 57 12.48 -23.78 0.06
C ASP A 57 12.31 -24.96 1.04
N PHE A 58 11.20 -24.98 1.79
CA PHE A 58 10.89 -25.99 2.78
C PHE A 58 9.44 -26.46 2.66
N THR A 59 9.17 -27.70 3.03
CA THR A 59 7.80 -28.24 3.16
C THR A 59 7.62 -28.79 4.57
N VAL A 60 6.57 -28.39 5.27
CA VAL A 60 6.36 -28.77 6.70
C VAL A 60 6.25 -30.28 6.93
N THR A 61 5.82 -31.05 5.92
CA THR A 61 5.69 -32.51 5.99
C THR A 61 6.98 -33.25 5.62
N ASP A 62 8.05 -32.54 5.27
CA ASP A 62 9.37 -33.16 5.08
C ASP A 62 9.74 -33.97 6.34
N PRO A 63 10.28 -35.19 6.23
CA PRO A 63 10.67 -36.01 7.37
C PRO A 63 11.56 -35.29 8.41
N ARG A 64 12.29 -34.25 8.01
CA ARG A 64 13.10 -33.40 8.90
C ARG A 64 12.27 -32.59 9.90
N PHE A 65 11.02 -32.25 9.57
CA PHE A 65 10.12 -31.47 10.41
C PHE A 65 8.93 -32.30 10.93
N GLY A 66 8.39 -33.18 10.09
CA GLY A 66 7.42 -34.20 10.48
C GLY A 66 6.01 -33.69 10.80
N ALA A 67 5.55 -32.60 10.17
CA ALA A 67 4.16 -32.18 10.30
C ALA A 67 3.21 -33.23 9.71
N LYS A 68 2.02 -33.39 10.33
CA LYS A 68 1.03 -34.40 9.95
C LYS A 68 -0.37 -33.81 9.94
N ALA A 69 -1.07 -34.04 8.84
CA ALA A 69 -2.49 -33.75 8.72
C ALA A 69 -3.32 -34.88 9.34
N GLU A 70 -3.07 -35.17 10.63
CA GLU A 70 -3.68 -36.27 11.38
C GLU A 70 -4.43 -35.73 12.60
N PRO A 71 -5.69 -36.13 12.82
CA PRO A 71 -6.44 -35.73 14.01
C PRO A 71 -5.69 -36.11 15.30
N GLY A 72 -5.60 -35.18 16.24
CA GLY A 72 -4.90 -35.34 17.51
C GLY A 72 -3.41 -34.96 17.47
N PHE A 73 -2.79 -34.81 16.30
CA PHE A 73 -1.36 -34.46 16.20
C PHE A 73 -1.14 -32.96 16.34
N ASP A 74 -0.31 -32.55 17.30
CA ASP A 74 0.04 -31.14 17.50
C ASP A 74 1.16 -30.69 16.55
N ASN A 75 0.80 -29.93 15.52
CA ASN A 75 1.70 -29.49 14.46
C ASN A 75 2.59 -28.30 14.83
N ARG A 76 2.38 -27.67 16.00
CA ARG A 76 3.11 -26.46 16.38
C ARG A 76 4.63 -26.59 16.26
N ALA A 77 5.21 -27.65 16.83
CA ALA A 77 6.65 -27.84 16.85
C ALA A 77 7.23 -28.10 15.44
N ALA A 78 6.54 -28.88 14.63
CA ALA A 78 6.96 -29.18 13.25
C ALA A 78 6.92 -27.93 12.36
N PHE A 79 5.84 -27.16 12.43
CA PHE A 79 5.71 -25.90 11.69
C PHE A 79 6.78 -24.89 12.12
N GLN A 80 6.96 -24.69 13.43
CA GLN A 80 7.98 -23.77 13.92
C GLN A 80 9.39 -24.22 13.51
N ALA A 81 9.70 -25.51 13.50
CA ALA A 81 10.99 -26.01 13.04
C ALA A 81 11.26 -25.72 11.55
N ALA A 82 10.23 -25.83 10.69
CA ALA A 82 10.35 -25.47 9.27
C ALA A 82 10.53 -23.95 9.07
N ILE A 83 9.77 -23.15 9.83
CA ILE A 83 9.88 -21.68 9.86
C ILE A 83 11.29 -21.24 10.30
N ASP A 84 11.81 -21.84 11.38
CA ASP A 84 13.14 -21.55 11.90
C ASP A 84 14.24 -21.99 10.93
N ALA A 85 14.03 -23.07 10.17
CA ALA A 85 14.96 -23.52 9.13
C ALA A 85 15.01 -22.53 7.95
N ALA A 86 13.85 -22.03 7.51
CA ALA A 86 13.78 -20.95 6.52
C ALA A 86 14.53 -19.71 7.00
N TYR A 87 14.26 -19.26 8.22
CA TYR A 87 14.96 -18.12 8.80
C TYR A 87 16.48 -18.33 8.84
N LYS A 88 16.96 -19.47 9.34
CA LYS A 88 18.40 -19.80 9.38
C LYS A 88 19.06 -19.83 8.00
N ASN A 89 18.29 -20.01 6.92
CA ASN A 89 18.76 -19.96 5.54
C ASN A 89 18.85 -18.52 4.98
N GLY A 90 18.59 -17.49 5.79
CA GLY A 90 18.46 -16.10 5.35
C GLY A 90 17.05 -15.73 4.91
N GLY A 91 16.05 -16.56 5.24
CA GLY A 91 14.66 -16.43 4.85
C GLY A 91 14.21 -17.53 3.86
N GLY A 92 12.93 -17.53 3.53
CA GLY A 92 12.37 -18.39 2.48
C GLY A 92 10.87 -18.64 2.61
N ILE A 93 10.35 -19.46 1.70
CA ILE A 93 8.96 -19.88 1.68
C ILE A 93 8.84 -21.29 2.28
N VAL A 94 7.96 -21.42 3.26
CA VAL A 94 7.58 -22.69 3.88
C VAL A 94 6.23 -23.14 3.32
N TYR A 95 6.23 -24.19 2.52
CA TYR A 95 5.04 -24.77 1.93
C TYR A 95 4.32 -25.72 2.88
N VAL A 96 2.99 -25.59 2.93
CA VAL A 96 2.07 -26.44 3.67
C VAL A 96 1.17 -27.14 2.65
N PRO A 97 1.29 -28.46 2.46
CA PRO A 97 0.40 -29.19 1.58
C PRO A 97 -1.08 -29.08 2.02
N ALA A 98 -2.00 -29.43 1.12
CA ALA A 98 -3.41 -29.54 1.47
C ALA A 98 -3.62 -30.60 2.58
N GLY A 99 -4.44 -30.29 3.58
CA GLY A 99 -4.66 -31.13 4.74
C GLY A 99 -5.16 -30.35 5.96
N HIS A 100 -5.62 -31.08 6.98
CA HIS A 100 -6.10 -30.55 8.25
C HIS A 100 -5.01 -30.68 9.33
N TYR A 101 -4.43 -29.55 9.76
CA TYR A 101 -3.31 -29.52 10.70
C TYR A 101 -3.75 -28.94 12.03
N GLU A 102 -3.77 -29.76 13.08
CA GLU A 102 -4.18 -29.31 14.42
C GLU A 102 -3.05 -28.65 15.21
N PHE A 103 -3.40 -27.60 15.96
CA PHE A 103 -2.51 -26.91 16.90
C PHE A 103 -3.09 -26.99 18.32
N ARG A 104 -2.36 -27.65 19.21
CA ARG A 104 -2.83 -28.01 20.57
C ARG A 104 -1.93 -27.48 21.70
N SER A 105 -0.84 -26.80 21.37
CA SER A 105 0.03 -26.13 22.34
C SER A 105 0.29 -24.66 21.97
N THR A 106 0.76 -23.90 22.95
CA THR A 106 1.24 -22.52 22.80
C THR A 106 2.67 -22.40 23.30
N GLN A 107 3.31 -21.27 23.02
CA GLN A 107 4.52 -20.80 23.68
C GLN A 107 4.25 -19.45 24.34
N THR A 108 4.98 -19.18 25.43
CA THR A 108 4.93 -17.89 26.12
C THR A 108 6.07 -16.99 25.64
N ALA A 109 5.76 -15.75 25.30
CA ALA A 109 6.73 -14.68 25.10
C ALA A 109 6.50 -13.54 26.09
N VAL A 110 7.47 -12.63 26.17
CA VAL A 110 7.43 -11.43 27.00
C VAL A 110 7.48 -10.20 26.10
N LYS A 111 6.65 -9.21 26.39
CA LYS A 111 6.70 -7.87 25.81
C LYS A 111 6.99 -6.87 26.92
N SER A 112 8.09 -6.14 26.80
CA SER A 112 8.42 -5.03 27.68
C SER A 112 7.70 -3.77 27.20
N VAL A 113 6.90 -3.16 28.06
CA VAL A 113 6.09 -1.98 27.76
C VAL A 113 6.47 -0.84 28.69
N ARG A 114 6.63 0.37 28.12
CA ARG A 114 6.80 1.61 28.88
C ARG A 114 5.44 2.02 29.44
N VAL A 115 5.22 1.84 30.74
CA VAL A 115 3.95 2.09 31.43
C VAL A 115 4.04 3.29 32.37
N ARG A 116 2.87 3.86 32.70
CA ARG A 116 2.72 4.94 33.67
C ARG A 116 2.59 4.41 35.10
N GLN A 117 3.37 4.97 36.03
CA GLN A 117 3.17 4.79 37.48
C GLN A 117 3.13 6.16 38.16
N GLY A 118 1.94 6.78 38.22
CA GLY A 118 1.81 8.16 38.70
C GLY A 118 2.41 9.17 37.71
N SER A 119 3.43 9.92 38.14
CA SER A 119 4.26 10.78 37.29
C SER A 119 5.48 10.06 36.69
N ASP A 120 5.77 8.85 37.16
CA ASP A 120 7.02 8.16 36.84
C ASP A 120 6.83 7.17 35.69
N GLU A 121 7.90 7.00 34.91
CA GLU A 121 7.97 6.08 33.78
C GLU A 121 8.72 4.82 34.20
N THR A 122 8.14 3.65 33.94
CA THR A 122 8.82 2.36 34.19
C THR A 122 8.61 1.40 33.03
N MET A 123 9.63 0.57 32.76
CA MET A 123 9.49 -0.57 31.85
C MET A 123 8.92 -1.75 32.64
N LYS A 124 7.81 -2.31 32.14
CA LYS A 124 7.16 -3.48 32.74
C LYS A 124 6.99 -4.59 31.73
N ASP A 125 7.30 -5.80 32.15
CA ASP A 125 7.17 -7.00 31.33
C ASP A 125 5.77 -7.61 31.44
N PHE A 126 5.19 -7.92 30.30
CA PHE A 126 3.91 -8.60 30.17
C PHE A 126 4.07 -9.90 29.39
N LYS A 127 3.50 -10.99 29.90
CA LYS A 127 3.50 -12.29 29.24
C LYS A 127 2.32 -12.39 28.29
N TYR A 128 2.55 -12.95 27.11
CA TYR A 128 1.51 -13.33 26.16
C TYR A 128 1.80 -14.71 25.56
N GLN A 129 0.76 -15.38 25.08
CA GLN A 129 0.84 -16.68 24.40
C GLN A 129 0.80 -16.49 22.89
N TYR A 130 1.58 -17.30 22.17
CA TYR A 130 1.51 -17.44 20.72
C TYR A 130 1.59 -18.91 20.30
N VAL A 131 1.17 -19.24 19.07
CA VAL A 131 1.31 -20.62 18.54
C VAL A 131 2.47 -20.70 17.56
N LEU A 132 2.47 -19.83 16.53
CA LEU A 132 3.55 -19.72 15.55
C LEU A 132 4.14 -18.32 15.57
N ASN A 133 5.47 -18.23 15.51
CA ASN A 133 6.17 -16.97 15.29
C ASN A 133 6.91 -17.03 13.95
N ILE A 134 6.48 -16.21 13.00
CA ILE A 134 7.14 -16.07 11.70
C ILE A 134 8.16 -14.93 11.84
N PRO A 135 9.48 -15.22 11.80
CA PRO A 135 10.52 -14.22 11.84
C PRO A 135 10.65 -13.50 10.49
N THR A 136 11.25 -12.32 10.51
CA THR A 136 11.57 -11.53 9.32
C THR A 136 12.25 -12.38 8.24
N GLY A 137 11.84 -12.22 6.98
CA GLY A 137 12.39 -13.00 5.87
C GLY A 137 11.61 -14.27 5.56
N VAL A 138 10.58 -14.64 6.34
CA VAL A 138 9.91 -15.94 6.19
C VAL A 138 8.45 -15.79 5.79
N GLN A 139 8.01 -16.68 4.91
CA GLN A 139 6.64 -16.75 4.41
C GLN A 139 6.07 -18.15 4.65
N LEU A 140 4.83 -18.23 5.13
CA LEU A 140 4.07 -19.47 5.21
C LEU A 140 3.06 -19.51 4.05
N ARG A 141 3.08 -20.58 3.26
CA ARG A 141 2.25 -20.71 2.06
C ARG A 141 1.55 -22.06 2.03
N GLY A 142 0.22 -22.07 1.94
CA GLY A 142 -0.54 -23.30 1.77
C GLY A 142 -0.93 -23.62 0.33
N ASP A 143 -1.80 -24.61 0.19
CA ASP A 143 -2.56 -24.95 -1.01
C ASP A 143 -4.03 -24.67 -0.74
N TRP A 144 -4.62 -23.67 -1.39
CA TRP A 144 -5.90 -23.11 -0.98
C TRP A 144 -6.87 -22.98 -2.14
N ALA A 145 -8.13 -23.28 -1.83
CA ALA A 145 -9.25 -23.15 -2.75
C ALA A 145 -10.00 -21.85 -2.45
N ASP A 146 -10.31 -21.07 -3.49
CA ASP A 146 -11.12 -19.86 -3.32
C ASP A 146 -12.55 -20.23 -2.88
N PRO A 147 -13.00 -19.84 -1.68
CA PRO A 147 -14.33 -20.20 -1.21
C PRO A 147 -15.44 -19.66 -2.12
N GLU A 148 -15.26 -18.55 -2.83
CA GLU A 148 -16.26 -18.02 -3.76
C GLU A 148 -16.41 -18.89 -5.01
N LEU A 149 -15.35 -19.58 -5.45
CA LEU A 149 -15.39 -20.54 -6.55
C LEU A 149 -15.86 -21.94 -6.12
N HIS A 150 -15.93 -22.18 -4.80
CA HIS A 150 -16.28 -23.47 -4.21
C HIS A 150 -17.54 -23.41 -3.33
N HIS A 151 -18.47 -22.50 -3.64
CA HIS A 151 -19.77 -22.35 -2.96
C HIS A 151 -19.66 -22.16 -1.43
N GLY A 152 -18.62 -21.45 -0.99
CA GLY A 152 -18.29 -21.20 0.41
C GLY A 152 -17.49 -22.29 1.09
N LYS A 153 -17.29 -23.46 0.46
CA LYS A 153 -16.55 -24.57 1.07
C LYS A 153 -15.09 -24.21 1.31
N VAL A 154 -14.61 -24.56 2.49
CA VAL A 154 -13.22 -24.38 2.92
C VAL A 154 -12.46 -25.66 2.61
N LEU A 155 -11.49 -25.57 1.69
CA LEU A 155 -10.74 -26.72 1.18
C LEU A 155 -9.24 -26.37 1.08
N GLY A 156 -8.40 -27.41 1.00
CA GLY A 156 -6.95 -27.26 0.88
C GLY A 156 -6.25 -27.35 2.22
N THR A 157 -5.32 -26.43 2.48
CA THR A 157 -4.60 -26.31 3.75
C THR A 157 -5.50 -25.63 4.78
N ILE A 158 -5.83 -26.36 5.85
CA ILE A 158 -6.68 -25.91 6.94
C ILE A 158 -5.90 -26.05 8.24
N LEU A 159 -5.66 -24.92 8.91
CA LEU A 159 -5.06 -24.86 10.24
C LEU A 159 -6.18 -24.90 11.30
N GLU A 160 -6.23 -25.97 12.09
CA GLU A 160 -7.23 -26.19 13.13
C GLU A 160 -6.70 -25.74 14.50
N VAL A 161 -7.21 -24.61 14.99
CA VAL A 161 -6.74 -24.01 16.24
C VAL A 161 -7.54 -24.54 17.43
N ARG A 162 -6.91 -25.35 18.29
CA ARG A 162 -7.50 -25.98 19.49
C ARG A 162 -6.94 -25.42 20.80
N VAL A 163 -6.46 -24.18 20.76
CA VAL A 163 -5.88 -23.45 21.90
C VAL A 163 -6.39 -22.02 21.94
N GLY A 164 -6.28 -21.36 23.10
CA GLY A 164 -6.66 -19.95 23.26
C GLY A 164 -8.14 -19.70 23.58
N LYS A 165 -8.96 -20.75 23.70
CA LYS A 165 -10.37 -20.63 24.11
C LYS A 165 -10.48 -19.96 25.48
N ASN A 166 -11.22 -18.85 25.57
CA ASN A 166 -11.32 -18.02 26.76
C ASN A 166 -9.96 -17.52 27.30
N ALA A 167 -8.98 -17.35 26.43
CA ALA A 167 -7.69 -16.79 26.84
C ALA A 167 -7.89 -15.44 27.56
N PRO A 168 -7.28 -15.21 28.73
CA PRO A 168 -7.49 -13.96 29.48
C PRO A 168 -7.00 -12.73 28.70
N ASN A 169 -5.96 -12.89 27.88
CA ASN A 169 -5.39 -11.84 27.05
C ASN A 169 -5.85 -11.92 25.59
N TYR A 170 -7.05 -12.44 25.29
CA TYR A 170 -7.53 -12.59 23.90
C TYR A 170 -7.53 -11.27 23.09
N ASN A 171 -7.74 -10.13 23.77
CA ASN A 171 -7.59 -8.78 23.23
C ASN A 171 -6.95 -7.84 24.27
N GLY A 172 -5.95 -8.34 25.01
CA GLY A 172 -5.34 -7.61 26.11
C GLY A 172 -4.55 -6.39 25.64
N THR A 173 -4.78 -5.23 26.24
CA THR A 173 -4.00 -4.00 26.06
C THR A 173 -3.61 -3.41 27.41
N VAL A 174 -2.55 -2.60 27.42
CA VAL A 174 -2.12 -1.85 28.61
C VAL A 174 -1.84 -0.41 28.23
N GLU A 175 -2.23 0.52 29.10
CA GLU A 175 -1.88 1.94 28.94
C GLU A 175 -0.35 2.08 28.92
N SER A 176 0.15 2.77 27.90
CA SER A 176 1.57 2.92 27.63
C SER A 176 1.90 4.32 27.12
N TRP A 177 3.19 4.61 27.03
CA TRP A 177 3.70 5.86 26.49
C TRP A 177 4.33 5.67 25.13
N TRP A 178 4.01 6.57 24.20
CA TRP A 178 4.66 6.69 22.91
C TRP A 178 5.21 8.10 22.73
N ASN A 179 6.44 8.18 22.21
CA ASN A 179 7.01 9.45 21.77
C ASN A 179 6.62 9.60 20.31
N ASP A 180 5.90 10.65 19.99
CA ASP A 180 5.54 10.95 18.61
C ASP A 180 6.72 11.59 17.87
N PRO A 181 7.45 10.87 17.01
CA PRO A 181 8.55 11.46 16.28
C PRO A 181 8.09 12.54 15.29
N GLN A 182 6.82 12.55 14.90
CA GLN A 182 6.21 13.54 14.01
C GLN A 182 5.77 14.80 14.77
N ALA A 183 5.43 14.71 16.06
CA ALA A 183 5.12 15.85 16.92
C ALA A 183 6.29 16.26 17.84
N ASN A 184 7.52 16.31 17.29
CA ASN A 184 8.73 16.72 18.01
C ASN A 184 9.01 15.87 19.26
N ASN A 185 8.77 14.55 19.18
CA ASN A 185 8.84 13.59 20.28
C ASN A 185 7.94 13.95 21.47
N ALA A 186 6.80 14.59 21.22
CA ALA A 186 5.79 14.78 22.24
C ALA A 186 5.37 13.43 22.84
N LEU A 187 5.15 13.42 24.15
CA LEU A 187 4.84 12.23 24.91
C LEU A 187 3.31 12.05 24.96
N HIS A 188 2.80 10.95 24.41
CA HIS A 188 1.37 10.64 24.35
C HIS A 188 1.05 9.36 25.11
N THR A 189 -0.10 9.37 25.79
CA THR A 189 -0.71 8.14 26.32
C THR A 189 -1.35 7.37 25.17
N THR A 190 -0.96 6.12 25.01
CA THR A 190 -1.48 5.17 24.02
C THR A 190 -1.76 3.82 24.71
N TYR A 191 -2.10 2.80 23.95
CA TYR A 191 -2.29 1.44 24.43
C TYR A 191 -1.40 0.48 23.64
N THR A 192 -0.56 -0.24 24.37
CA THR A 192 0.24 -1.31 23.77
C THR A 192 -0.52 -2.63 23.91
N SER A 193 -0.80 -3.28 22.78
CA SER A 193 -1.35 -4.63 22.81
C SER A 193 -0.35 -5.63 23.39
N ILE A 194 -0.84 -6.40 24.37
CA ILE A 194 -0.22 -7.56 25.00
C ILE A 194 -1.05 -8.83 24.72
N ALA A 195 -1.85 -8.79 23.66
CA ALA A 195 -2.79 -9.84 23.36
C ALA A 195 -2.09 -11.14 22.99
N ASP A 196 -2.68 -12.25 23.41
CA ASP A 196 -2.37 -13.57 22.89
C ASP A 196 -2.67 -13.60 21.38
N ARG A 197 -2.05 -14.52 20.64
CA ARG A 197 -2.20 -14.60 19.18
C ARG A 197 -2.01 -16.01 18.65
N PHE A 198 -2.60 -16.36 17.52
CA PHE A 198 -2.30 -17.62 16.85
C PHE A 198 -0.99 -17.50 16.07
N ILE A 199 -0.93 -16.67 15.03
CA ILE A 199 0.29 -16.40 14.25
C ILE A 199 0.81 -14.99 14.54
N ASN A 200 2.02 -14.90 15.09
CA ASN A 200 2.79 -13.67 15.21
C ASN A 200 3.62 -13.45 13.93
N MET A 201 3.39 -12.32 13.25
CA MET A 201 3.99 -11.96 11.97
C MET A 201 4.97 -10.81 12.17
N ASN A 202 6.27 -11.08 12.28
CA ASN A 202 7.29 -10.03 12.38
C ASN A 202 7.41 -9.23 11.05
N PRO A 203 8.08 -8.07 11.02
CA PRO A 203 8.27 -7.30 9.79
C PRO A 203 8.89 -8.14 8.68
N GLY A 204 8.44 -7.96 7.44
CA GLY A 204 8.90 -8.72 6.28
C GLY A 204 8.44 -10.17 6.27
N THR A 205 7.14 -10.42 6.51
CA THR A 205 6.57 -11.78 6.53
C THR A 205 5.31 -11.92 5.69
N GLY A 206 4.96 -13.17 5.37
CA GLY A 206 3.76 -13.50 4.62
C GLY A 206 3.02 -14.71 5.17
N VAL A 207 1.69 -14.65 5.19
CA VAL A 207 0.81 -15.81 5.36
C VAL A 207 -0.10 -15.87 4.14
N THR A 208 0.05 -16.90 3.31
CA THR A 208 -0.63 -16.98 2.03
C THR A 208 -1.29 -18.32 1.78
N ASN A 209 -2.39 -18.31 1.01
CA ASN A 209 -3.02 -19.49 0.44
C ASN A 209 -3.36 -20.57 1.50
N LEU A 210 -4.04 -20.21 2.59
CA LEU A 210 -4.48 -21.17 3.61
C LEU A 210 -5.74 -20.72 4.34
N SER A 211 -6.39 -21.67 5.02
CA SER A 211 -7.56 -21.39 5.85
C SER A 211 -7.27 -21.63 7.32
N ILE A 212 -7.88 -20.84 8.20
CA ILE A 212 -7.74 -20.98 9.66
C ILE A 212 -9.13 -21.14 10.27
N TRP A 213 -9.29 -22.20 11.07
CA TRP A 213 -10.57 -22.60 11.66
C TRP A 213 -10.40 -22.92 13.15
N TYR A 214 -11.41 -22.57 13.95
CA TYR A 214 -11.51 -22.83 15.38
C TYR A 214 -12.59 -23.90 15.63
N PRO A 215 -12.24 -25.20 15.72
CA PRO A 215 -13.22 -26.29 15.75
C PRO A 215 -14.12 -26.32 16.99
N GLU A 216 -13.64 -25.74 18.09
CA GLU A 216 -14.35 -25.78 19.38
C GLU A 216 -15.30 -24.59 19.58
N GLN A 217 -15.46 -23.76 18.55
CA GLN A 217 -16.37 -22.63 18.56
C GLN A 217 -17.78 -23.06 18.20
N GLN A 218 -18.77 -22.60 18.96
CA GLN A 218 -20.16 -23.05 18.87
C GLN A 218 -21.10 -21.85 18.84
N ILE A 219 -22.03 -21.80 17.88
CA ILE A 219 -22.89 -20.63 17.65
C ILE A 219 -23.74 -20.24 18.86
N ASN A 220 -24.21 -21.22 19.62
CA ASN A 220 -25.01 -20.99 20.82
C ASN A 220 -24.18 -20.62 22.07
N ASN A 221 -22.84 -20.64 21.97
CA ASN A 221 -21.93 -20.36 23.08
C ASN A 221 -20.56 -19.88 22.57
N ILE A 222 -20.58 -18.80 21.78
CA ILE A 222 -19.38 -18.16 21.22
C ILE A 222 -18.40 -17.80 22.33
N LYS A 223 -17.16 -18.28 22.23
CA LYS A 223 -16.08 -17.99 23.18
C LYS A 223 -15.06 -17.02 22.60
N PRO A 224 -14.47 -16.13 23.44
CA PRO A 224 -13.33 -15.34 23.03
C PRO A 224 -12.14 -16.23 22.64
N TYR A 225 -11.50 -15.88 21.52
CA TYR A 225 -10.22 -16.42 21.09
C TYR A 225 -9.26 -15.26 20.79
N PRO A 226 -7.94 -15.49 20.87
CA PRO A 226 -6.96 -14.45 20.58
C PRO A 226 -6.98 -14.00 19.13
N TRP A 227 -6.24 -12.95 18.82
CA TRP A 227 -6.04 -12.50 17.43
C TRP A 227 -5.48 -13.64 16.57
N THR A 228 -6.13 -13.90 15.44
CA THR A 228 -5.74 -15.00 14.56
C THR A 228 -4.41 -14.70 13.86
N LEU A 229 -4.29 -13.49 13.31
CA LEU A 229 -3.10 -12.97 12.67
C LEU A 229 -2.72 -11.65 13.35
N PHE A 230 -1.43 -11.46 13.64
CA PHE A 230 -0.98 -10.33 14.44
C PHE A 230 0.36 -9.78 13.94
N GLN A 231 0.37 -8.52 13.49
CA GLN A 231 1.59 -7.76 13.20
C GLN A 231 1.94 -6.91 14.44
N PRO A 232 3.06 -7.23 15.14
CA PRO A 232 3.36 -6.64 16.43
C PRO A 232 4.14 -5.34 16.40
N ASN A 233 4.77 -5.02 15.27
CA ASN A 233 5.45 -3.77 14.97
C ASN A 233 5.97 -3.78 13.53
N GLY A 234 6.54 -2.64 13.11
CA GLY A 234 7.49 -2.51 12.00
C GLY A 234 6.88 -2.68 10.62
N ASP A 235 7.74 -2.80 9.61
CA ASP A 235 7.39 -2.81 8.18
C ASP A 235 6.57 -4.06 7.75
N CYS A 236 6.50 -4.32 6.44
CA CYS A 236 5.52 -5.16 5.75
C CYS A 236 5.10 -6.47 6.43
N ALA A 237 3.79 -6.68 6.59
CA ALA A 237 3.20 -8.00 6.85
C ALA A 237 2.10 -8.28 5.82
N THR A 238 2.20 -9.40 5.09
CA THR A 238 1.27 -9.71 3.99
C THR A 238 0.36 -10.90 4.33
N ILE A 239 -0.94 -10.72 4.13
CA ILE A 239 -1.97 -11.74 4.23
C ILE A 239 -2.63 -11.84 2.85
N GLU A 240 -2.49 -12.97 2.17
CA GLU A 240 -3.01 -13.11 0.80
C GLU A 240 -3.72 -14.46 0.58
N HIS A 241 -4.93 -14.45 0.02
CA HIS A 241 -5.68 -15.69 -0.21
C HIS A 241 -5.88 -16.50 1.09
N VAL A 242 -6.27 -15.81 2.16
CA VAL A 242 -6.50 -16.42 3.47
C VAL A 242 -7.98 -16.43 3.79
N THR A 243 -8.48 -17.55 4.30
CA THR A 243 -9.87 -17.68 4.79
C THR A 243 -9.89 -17.86 6.30
N LEU A 244 -10.44 -16.89 7.04
CA LEU A 244 -10.69 -16.99 8.47
C LEU A 244 -12.13 -17.46 8.69
N VAL A 245 -12.31 -18.72 9.06
CA VAL A 245 -13.63 -19.39 9.01
C VAL A 245 -14.57 -18.92 10.11
N ASN A 246 -14.07 -18.75 11.33
CA ASN A 246 -14.87 -18.41 12.51
C ASN A 246 -14.00 -17.77 13.60
N ALA A 247 -13.07 -16.92 13.17
CA ALA A 247 -12.16 -16.22 14.06
C ALA A 247 -12.94 -15.32 15.03
N TYR A 248 -12.56 -15.30 16.31
CA TYR A 248 -13.14 -14.28 17.21
C TYR A 248 -12.60 -12.90 16.85
N ASN A 249 -11.27 -12.77 16.83
CA ASN A 249 -10.54 -11.62 16.34
C ASN A 249 -9.69 -12.03 15.12
N GLY A 250 -9.86 -11.36 13.98
CA GLY A 250 -9.22 -11.75 12.71
C GLY A 250 -7.77 -11.29 12.61
N PHE A 251 -7.54 -10.06 12.15
CA PHE A 251 -6.20 -9.47 11.97
C PHE A 251 -6.03 -8.17 12.75
N TYR A 252 -4.87 -8.01 13.40
CA TYR A 252 -4.50 -6.80 14.13
C TYR A 252 -3.10 -6.33 13.75
N ALA A 253 -2.94 -5.02 13.55
CA ALA A 253 -1.66 -4.36 13.32
C ALA A 253 -1.44 -3.19 14.29
N ALA A 254 -0.39 -3.26 15.14
CA ALA A 254 0.00 -2.13 15.99
C ALA A 254 1.40 -2.21 16.66
N PRO A 255 2.16 -1.11 16.68
CA PRO A 255 2.20 -0.09 15.62
C PRO A 255 2.79 -0.72 14.36
N GLY A 256 1.96 -0.93 13.34
CA GLY A 256 2.39 -1.51 12.07
C GLY A 256 2.85 -0.44 11.08
N GLU A 257 3.53 -0.88 10.04
CA GLU A 257 3.76 -0.16 8.79
C GLU A 257 3.50 -1.15 7.64
N LEU A 258 3.02 -0.65 6.49
CA LEU A 258 2.95 -1.43 5.24
C LEU A 258 2.24 -2.78 5.36
N HIS A 259 1.21 -2.93 6.22
CA HIS A 259 0.38 -4.14 6.19
C HIS A 259 -0.27 -4.28 4.81
N TYR A 260 -0.42 -5.51 4.34
CA TYR A 260 -1.13 -5.78 3.10
C TYR A 260 -2.05 -6.99 3.22
N VAL A 261 -3.36 -6.73 3.24
CA VAL A 261 -4.38 -7.79 3.22
C VAL A 261 -5.02 -7.84 1.85
N LEU A 262 -4.84 -8.95 1.13
CA LEU A 262 -5.24 -9.10 -0.26
C LEU A 262 -6.09 -10.37 -0.46
N ASN A 263 -7.16 -10.28 -1.26
CA ASN A 263 -7.94 -11.44 -1.73
C ASN A 263 -8.34 -12.41 -0.61
N SER A 264 -8.80 -11.89 0.53
CA SER A 264 -9.00 -12.67 1.75
C SER A 264 -10.44 -12.62 2.25
N TYR A 265 -10.87 -13.69 2.92
CA TYR A 265 -12.26 -13.96 3.28
C TYR A 265 -12.41 -14.24 4.76
N LEU A 266 -13.37 -13.62 5.43
CA LEU A 266 -13.47 -13.67 6.88
C LEU A 266 -14.92 -13.81 7.36
N THR A 267 -15.19 -14.76 8.25
CA THR A 267 -16.24 -14.60 9.27
C THR A 267 -15.56 -14.31 10.60
N ALA A 268 -15.64 -13.05 11.04
CA ALA A 268 -15.22 -12.62 12.37
C ALA A 268 -16.40 -12.58 13.34
N LEU A 269 -16.18 -13.01 14.59
CA LEU A 269 -17.21 -13.08 15.63
C LEU A 269 -17.17 -11.90 16.59
N HIS A 270 -16.10 -11.11 16.58
CA HIS A 270 -15.99 -9.87 17.35
C HIS A 270 -15.41 -8.76 16.48
N THR A 271 -14.13 -8.84 16.10
CA THR A 271 -13.48 -7.85 15.23
C THR A 271 -12.84 -8.55 14.03
N GLY A 272 -13.18 -8.13 12.81
CA GLY A 272 -12.58 -8.66 11.59
C GLY A 272 -11.14 -8.23 11.42
N ILE A 273 -10.93 -6.95 11.13
CA ILE A 273 -9.61 -6.37 10.98
C ILE A 273 -9.55 -5.08 11.81
N GLU A 274 -8.51 -4.92 12.62
CA GLU A 274 -8.21 -3.70 13.36
C GLU A 274 -6.83 -3.17 12.96
N ILE A 275 -6.81 -1.97 12.39
CA ILE A 275 -5.59 -1.18 12.17
C ILE A 275 -5.53 -0.14 13.27
N HIS A 276 -4.68 -0.39 14.26
CA HIS A 276 -4.64 0.42 15.48
C HIS A 276 -3.70 1.63 15.34
N VAL A 277 -2.47 1.41 14.88
CA VAL A 277 -1.55 2.47 14.50
C VAL A 277 -0.81 2.04 13.24
N CYS A 278 -0.87 2.85 12.19
CA CYS A 278 -0.05 2.70 11.00
C CYS A 278 0.72 3.99 10.71
N THR A 279 2.06 3.92 10.64
CA THR A 279 2.94 5.10 10.44
C THR A 279 3.51 5.23 9.03
N ASP A 280 3.20 4.28 8.15
CA ASP A 280 3.47 4.30 6.71
C ASP A 280 2.31 3.57 5.98
N ILE A 281 2.30 3.50 4.66
CA ILE A 281 1.10 3.20 3.87
C ILE A 281 0.60 1.74 4.00
N GLY A 282 -0.44 1.56 4.81
CA GLY A 282 -1.21 0.32 4.92
C GLY A 282 -2.12 0.09 3.70
N ARG A 283 -2.28 -1.17 3.28
CA ARG A 283 -3.11 -1.55 2.13
C ARG A 283 -4.07 -2.70 2.45
N ILE A 284 -5.30 -2.56 2.01
CA ILE A 284 -6.30 -3.63 2.02
C ILE A 284 -7.01 -3.65 0.67
N GLU A 285 -6.97 -4.80 -0.01
CA GLU A 285 -7.47 -4.94 -1.38
C GLU A 285 -8.27 -6.24 -1.55
N ASN A 286 -9.50 -6.14 -2.08
CA ASN A 286 -10.37 -7.28 -2.37
C ASN A 286 -10.57 -8.22 -1.15
N VAL A 287 -11.03 -7.66 -0.04
CA VAL A 287 -11.30 -8.39 1.20
C VAL A 287 -12.80 -8.48 1.44
N LYS A 288 -13.30 -9.67 1.79
CA LYS A 288 -14.72 -9.89 2.10
C LYS A 288 -14.91 -10.37 3.52
N ILE A 289 -15.72 -9.64 4.30
CA ILE A 289 -16.06 -9.96 5.68
C ILE A 289 -17.56 -10.23 5.75
N ASP A 290 -17.93 -11.50 5.89
CA ASP A 290 -19.30 -11.99 5.77
C ASP A 290 -19.51 -13.25 6.63
N PRO A 291 -20.58 -13.33 7.44
CA PRO A 291 -20.99 -14.53 8.19
C PRO A 291 -21.09 -15.82 7.37
N LYS A 292 -21.30 -15.72 6.05
CA LYS A 292 -21.45 -16.86 5.15
C LYS A 292 -20.22 -17.76 5.08
N TYR A 293 -19.02 -17.24 5.35
CA TYR A 293 -17.80 -18.06 5.26
C TYR A 293 -17.70 -19.11 6.37
N TRP A 294 -18.36 -18.92 7.52
CA TRP A 294 -18.58 -20.01 8.48
C TRP A 294 -19.74 -20.89 8.06
N ALA A 295 -20.90 -20.28 7.77
CA ALA A 295 -22.14 -21.00 7.52
C ALA A 295 -22.02 -22.00 6.35
N ASN A 296 -21.30 -21.61 5.30
CA ASN A 296 -21.13 -22.40 4.08
C ASN A 296 -19.79 -23.16 4.00
N SER A 297 -18.96 -23.11 5.06
CA SER A 297 -17.61 -23.67 5.03
C SER A 297 -17.56 -25.17 4.73
N GLY A 298 -18.65 -25.89 5.02
CA GLY A 298 -18.69 -27.35 4.96
C GLY A 298 -17.89 -28.03 6.07
N LEU A 299 -17.36 -27.26 7.03
CA LEU A 299 -16.64 -27.80 8.19
C LEU A 299 -17.62 -28.21 9.30
N PRO A 300 -17.24 -29.17 10.16
CA PRO A 300 -18.10 -29.59 11.27
C PRO A 300 -18.50 -28.41 12.18
N GLY A 301 -19.77 -28.38 12.58
CA GLY A 301 -20.28 -27.35 13.49
C GLY A 301 -20.58 -25.99 12.86
N SER A 302 -20.61 -25.88 11.52
CA SER A 302 -21.12 -24.68 10.84
C SER A 302 -22.59 -24.40 11.20
N PRO A 303 -22.94 -23.18 11.62
CA PRO A 303 -24.31 -22.79 11.90
C PRO A 303 -25.09 -22.49 10.61
N SER A 304 -26.40 -22.30 10.71
CA SER A 304 -27.14 -21.67 9.63
C SER A 304 -26.70 -20.22 9.45
N LEU A 305 -26.79 -19.69 8.22
CA LEU A 305 -26.47 -18.28 7.94
C LEU A 305 -27.28 -17.33 8.83
N ALA A 306 -28.55 -17.63 9.07
CA ALA A 306 -29.42 -16.81 9.91
C ALA A 306 -28.92 -16.70 11.35
N GLU A 307 -28.48 -17.81 11.97
CA GLU A 307 -27.96 -17.80 13.35
C GLU A 307 -26.69 -16.98 13.47
N ILE A 308 -25.73 -17.17 12.56
CA ILE A 308 -24.47 -16.43 12.63
C ILE A 308 -24.66 -14.95 12.29
N THR A 309 -25.46 -14.61 11.29
CA THR A 309 -25.79 -13.21 10.98
C THR A 309 -26.49 -12.52 12.15
N ALA A 310 -27.42 -13.21 12.85
CA ALA A 310 -28.06 -12.65 14.04
C ALA A 310 -27.03 -12.33 15.14
N TYR A 311 -26.06 -13.22 15.35
CA TYR A 311 -25.00 -13.02 16.32
C TYR A 311 -24.07 -11.84 15.95
N THR A 312 -23.57 -11.80 14.70
CA THR A 312 -22.64 -10.75 14.25
C THR A 312 -23.32 -9.39 14.15
N LYS A 313 -24.62 -9.31 13.80
CA LYS A 313 -25.38 -8.05 13.84
C LYS A 313 -25.61 -7.52 15.25
N ALA A 314 -25.61 -8.38 16.26
CA ALA A 314 -25.72 -7.95 17.65
C ALA A 314 -24.40 -7.42 18.24
N LYS A 315 -23.24 -7.86 17.72
CA LYS A 315 -21.95 -7.71 18.43
C LYS A 315 -20.73 -7.36 17.58
N GLY A 316 -20.69 -7.77 16.32
CA GLY A 316 -19.46 -7.77 15.52
C GLY A 316 -19.17 -6.43 14.85
N ILE A 317 -17.88 -6.15 14.67
CA ILE A 317 -17.32 -5.07 13.86
C ILE A 317 -16.54 -5.71 12.70
N GLY A 318 -16.84 -5.31 11.47
CA GLY A 318 -16.13 -5.82 10.29
C GLY A 318 -14.71 -5.27 10.20
N PHE A 319 -14.59 -3.94 10.11
CA PHE A 319 -13.32 -3.23 9.99
C PHE A 319 -13.24 -2.07 10.98
N GLU A 320 -12.11 -1.94 11.69
CA GLU A 320 -11.84 -0.90 12.67
C GLU A 320 -10.53 -0.18 12.33
N LEU A 321 -10.60 1.14 12.12
CA LEU A 321 -9.47 1.99 11.77
C LEU A 321 -9.31 3.10 12.81
N HIS A 322 -8.16 3.07 13.49
CA HIS A 322 -7.72 4.11 14.40
C HIS A 322 -6.75 5.05 13.66
N ARG A 323 -5.64 5.46 14.29
CA ARG A 323 -4.65 6.31 13.63
C ARG A 323 -3.96 5.54 12.49
N SER A 324 -4.11 6.03 11.28
CA SER A 324 -3.32 5.58 10.13
C SER A 324 -2.90 6.79 9.30
N ASP A 325 -1.61 6.87 9.05
CA ASP A 325 -1.01 7.85 8.14
C ASP A 325 -1.12 7.26 6.74
N TRP A 326 -2.15 7.68 5.98
CA TRP A 326 -2.44 7.28 4.60
C TRP A 326 -2.90 5.83 4.43
N GLU A 327 -4.05 5.48 5.00
CA GLU A 327 -4.62 4.15 4.78
C GLU A 327 -5.22 4.00 3.37
N TYR A 328 -4.82 2.96 2.64
CA TYR A 328 -5.36 2.65 1.30
C TYR A 328 -6.28 1.44 1.35
N LEU A 329 -7.58 1.67 1.14
CA LEU A 329 -8.58 0.62 1.07
C LEU A 329 -9.22 0.56 -0.32
N SER A 330 -9.28 -0.64 -0.89
CA SER A 330 -9.97 -0.86 -2.14
C SER A 330 -10.71 -2.20 -2.20
N SER A 331 -11.91 -2.21 -2.79
CA SER A 331 -12.69 -3.45 -2.94
C SER A 331 -12.92 -4.18 -1.61
N LEU A 332 -13.30 -3.46 -0.56
CA LEU A 332 -13.66 -4.03 0.74
C LEU A 332 -15.18 -4.31 0.75
N TYR A 333 -15.56 -5.54 1.06
CA TYR A 333 -16.96 -5.97 1.13
C TYR A 333 -17.31 -6.41 2.55
N ILE A 334 -18.33 -5.81 3.17
CA ILE A 334 -18.77 -6.17 4.53
C ILE A 334 -20.29 -6.32 4.56
N SER A 335 -20.79 -7.44 5.08
CA SER A 335 -22.22 -7.67 5.23
C SER A 335 -22.57 -8.36 6.55
N GLY A 336 -23.69 -7.99 7.15
CA GLY A 336 -24.27 -8.72 8.28
C GLY A 336 -23.56 -8.51 9.62
N TYR A 337 -23.05 -7.31 9.89
CA TYR A 337 -22.37 -6.93 11.13
C TYR A 337 -23.13 -5.84 11.90
N LYS A 338 -22.83 -5.63 13.18
CA LYS A 338 -23.40 -4.50 13.92
C LYS A 338 -22.88 -3.19 13.32
N THR A 339 -21.55 -3.10 13.23
CA THR A 339 -20.87 -2.00 12.55
C THR A 339 -20.08 -2.60 11.39
N GLY A 340 -20.35 -2.15 10.17
CA GLY A 340 -19.57 -2.58 9.00
C GLY A 340 -18.15 -2.07 9.11
N MET A 341 -17.99 -0.75 9.09
CA MET A 341 -16.72 -0.05 9.24
C MET A 341 -16.79 1.02 10.32
N TRP A 342 -15.81 1.03 11.23
CA TRP A 342 -15.61 2.05 12.24
C TRP A 342 -14.30 2.79 11.98
N ILE A 343 -14.36 4.13 12.02
CA ILE A 343 -13.20 5.00 11.86
C ILE A 343 -13.16 5.97 13.04
N GLY A 344 -12.04 6.06 13.74
CA GLY A 344 -11.96 6.93 14.90
C GLY A 344 -10.58 7.13 15.47
N ARG A 345 -10.56 7.59 16.72
CA ARG A 345 -9.30 7.97 17.38
C ARG A 345 -8.55 6.75 17.87
N GLU A 346 -7.23 6.88 17.94
CA GLU A 346 -6.42 6.02 18.77
C GLU A 346 -6.89 6.11 20.24
N PRO A 347 -7.07 4.98 20.94
CA PRO A 347 -7.38 5.00 22.36
C PRO A 347 -6.30 5.79 23.13
N GLY A 348 -6.72 6.74 23.98
CA GLY A 348 -5.80 7.50 24.85
C GLY A 348 -5.28 8.83 24.29
N PHE A 349 -5.40 9.10 22.99
CA PHE A 349 -5.00 10.39 22.41
C PHE A 349 -5.99 10.91 21.33
N ALA A 350 -5.75 12.12 20.80
CA ALA A 350 -6.68 12.82 19.92
C ALA A 350 -6.52 12.47 18.42
N ASP A 351 -5.51 11.67 18.07
CA ASP A 351 -5.17 11.39 16.68
C ASP A 351 -6.17 10.45 16.01
N ALA A 352 -6.45 10.74 14.75
CA ALA A 352 -7.43 10.08 13.91
C ALA A 352 -6.83 9.87 12.51
N PRO A 353 -7.40 8.98 11.67
CA PRO A 353 -6.80 8.66 10.38
C PRO A 353 -7.07 9.73 9.31
N ASN A 354 -6.24 9.64 8.27
CA ASN A 354 -6.58 10.04 6.89
C ASN A 354 -6.46 8.80 6.00
N ALA A 355 -7.28 8.75 4.97
CA ALA A 355 -7.38 7.56 4.15
C ALA A 355 -8.09 7.82 2.82
N GLN A 356 -7.76 6.98 1.84
CA GLN A 356 -8.46 6.89 0.59
C GLN A 356 -9.14 5.54 0.41
N PHE A 357 -10.39 5.58 -0.02
CA PHE A 357 -11.30 4.46 -0.12
C PHE A 357 -11.91 4.39 -1.52
N TYR A 358 -11.66 3.29 -2.22
CA TYR A 358 -12.18 3.07 -3.57
C TYR A 358 -12.97 1.76 -3.65
N ASN A 359 -14.18 1.79 -4.20
CA ASN A 359 -14.97 0.57 -4.40
C ASN A 359 -15.28 -0.19 -3.07
N ILE A 360 -15.71 0.54 -2.04
CA ILE A 360 -16.11 -0.05 -0.75
C ILE A 360 -17.59 -0.42 -0.82
N HIS A 361 -17.95 -1.61 -0.35
CA HIS A 361 -19.31 -2.12 -0.36
C HIS A 361 -19.71 -2.65 1.01
N ILE A 362 -20.56 -1.92 1.71
CA ILE A 362 -21.07 -2.32 3.01
C ILE A 362 -22.59 -2.39 2.95
N ASP A 363 -23.19 -3.48 3.39
CA ASP A 363 -24.65 -3.64 3.48
C ASP A 363 -25.09 -4.46 4.69
N ASN A 364 -26.41 -4.49 4.92
CA ASN A 364 -27.05 -5.34 5.94
C ASN A 364 -26.44 -5.21 7.36
N CYS A 365 -25.85 -4.07 7.67
CA CYS A 365 -25.34 -3.73 9.00
C CYS A 365 -26.32 -2.81 9.75
N ASP A 366 -26.27 -2.77 11.09
CA ASP A 366 -27.01 -1.75 11.85
C ASP A 366 -26.46 -0.35 11.52
N THR A 367 -25.14 -0.19 11.58
CA THR A 367 -24.44 0.98 11.01
C THR A 367 -23.44 0.53 9.95
N GLY A 368 -23.60 0.99 8.72
CA GLY A 368 -22.68 0.70 7.62
C GLY A 368 -21.30 1.30 7.87
N LEU A 369 -21.23 2.63 7.92
CA LEU A 369 -20.03 3.39 8.26
C LEU A 369 -20.25 4.26 9.51
N TYR A 370 -19.43 4.05 10.53
CA TYR A 370 -19.36 4.88 11.73
C TYR A 370 -18.10 5.74 11.70
N VAL A 371 -18.25 7.06 11.61
CA VAL A 371 -17.15 8.02 11.64
C VAL A 371 -17.14 8.73 12.99
N GLN A 372 -16.23 8.33 13.87
CA GLN A 372 -16.02 8.96 15.17
C GLN A 372 -15.26 10.28 15.05
N SER A 373 -14.11 10.24 14.38
CA SER A 373 -13.20 11.37 14.21
C SER A 373 -12.31 11.15 12.99
N VAL A 374 -11.79 12.25 12.45
CA VAL A 374 -10.96 12.28 11.23
C VAL A 374 -9.93 13.39 11.43
N ASN A 375 -8.70 13.20 10.96
CA ASN A 375 -7.72 14.26 11.01
C ASN A 375 -8.05 15.40 10.00
N PRO A 376 -7.26 16.49 9.94
CA PRO A 376 -7.57 17.62 9.05
C PRO A 376 -7.53 17.34 7.54
N TYR A 377 -6.90 16.25 7.10
CA TYR A 377 -6.70 15.94 5.67
C TYR A 377 -7.93 15.29 5.05
N GLY A 378 -8.65 14.47 5.85
CA GLY A 378 -9.97 13.97 5.51
C GLY A 378 -10.02 12.50 5.09
N LEU A 379 -11.22 12.06 4.68
CA LEU A 379 -11.49 10.73 4.13
C LEU A 379 -12.06 10.85 2.71
N LEU A 380 -11.54 10.05 1.78
CA LEU A 380 -11.87 10.12 0.35
C LEU A 380 -12.60 8.85 -0.11
N PHE A 381 -13.93 8.86 -0.21
CA PHE A 381 -14.73 7.72 -0.68
C PHE A 381 -15.17 7.87 -2.13
N SER A 382 -14.80 6.94 -3.01
CA SER A 382 -15.16 6.96 -4.42
C SER A 382 -15.74 5.63 -4.90
N ASN A 383 -16.71 5.68 -5.82
CA ASN A 383 -17.34 4.51 -6.47
C ASN A 383 -17.77 3.41 -5.48
N SER A 384 -18.33 3.81 -4.34
CA SER A 384 -18.63 2.91 -3.22
C SER A 384 -20.13 2.79 -2.97
N THR A 385 -20.55 1.85 -2.11
CA THR A 385 -21.93 1.70 -1.66
C THR A 385 -22.00 1.52 -0.15
N PHE A 386 -22.84 2.30 0.52
CA PHE A 386 -23.12 2.15 1.95
C PHE A 386 -24.60 1.89 2.18
N GLY A 387 -24.90 0.71 2.69
CA GLY A 387 -26.23 0.25 3.03
C GLY A 387 -26.33 -0.14 4.51
N ALA A 388 -27.55 -0.11 5.03
CA ALA A 388 -27.87 -0.60 6.35
C ALA A 388 -29.12 -1.49 6.32
N GLU A 389 -29.32 -2.25 7.38
CA GLU A 389 -30.58 -2.97 7.60
C GLU A 389 -31.74 -2.00 7.83
N ASN A 390 -32.97 -2.54 7.85
CA ASN A 390 -34.15 -1.71 8.09
C ASN A 390 -34.09 -1.07 9.49
N GLY A 391 -34.13 0.26 9.54
CA GLY A 391 -33.99 1.05 10.78
C GLY A 391 -32.55 1.42 11.14
N GLY A 392 -31.56 0.83 10.47
CA GLY A 392 -30.15 1.17 10.62
C GLY A 392 -29.74 2.47 9.91
N LYS A 393 -28.44 2.77 9.93
CA LYS A 393 -27.83 3.97 9.31
C LYS A 393 -26.78 3.56 8.29
N ALA A 394 -26.91 4.05 7.05
CA ALA A 394 -25.89 3.81 6.04
C ALA A 394 -24.56 4.44 6.47
N VAL A 395 -24.61 5.67 6.98
CA VAL A 395 -23.45 6.38 7.56
C VAL A 395 -23.89 7.13 8.82
N TYR A 396 -23.06 7.11 9.85
CA TYR A 396 -23.22 7.90 11.06
C TYR A 396 -21.94 8.67 11.40
N PHE A 397 -22.04 10.00 11.49
CA PHE A 397 -20.97 10.86 12.00
C PHE A 397 -21.24 11.21 13.46
N TYR A 398 -20.30 10.83 14.33
CA TYR A 398 -20.35 11.13 15.75
C TYR A 398 -20.01 12.61 16.03
N LYS A 399 -20.36 13.09 17.23
CA LYS A 399 -20.15 14.49 17.65
C LYS A 399 -18.71 14.99 17.64
N ASP A 400 -17.72 14.09 17.63
CA ASP A 400 -16.30 14.45 17.61
C ASP A 400 -15.79 14.73 16.17
N PHE A 401 -16.60 14.46 15.13
CA PHE A 401 -16.26 14.79 13.75
C PHE A 401 -16.32 16.31 13.50
N LYS A 402 -15.24 16.89 12.97
CA LYS A 402 -15.12 18.34 12.77
C LYS A 402 -14.26 18.78 11.57
N THR A 403 -13.89 17.86 10.68
CA THR A 403 -12.94 18.13 9.57
C THR A 403 -13.60 17.91 8.20
N SER A 404 -13.19 16.90 7.44
CA SER A 404 -13.65 16.66 6.07
C SER A 404 -13.92 15.19 5.79
N THR A 405 -15.03 14.90 5.12
CA THR A 405 -15.30 13.58 4.52
C THR A 405 -16.00 13.79 3.19
N GLN A 406 -15.48 13.14 2.14
CA GLN A 406 -15.87 13.37 0.76
C GLN A 406 -16.38 12.07 0.13
N PHE A 407 -17.60 12.09 -0.40
CA PHE A 407 -18.20 10.98 -1.15
C PHE A 407 -18.38 11.37 -2.63
N ASN A 408 -17.81 10.60 -3.55
CA ASN A 408 -17.95 10.81 -4.99
C ASN A 408 -18.44 9.54 -5.70
N GLY A 409 -19.57 9.62 -6.41
CA GLY A 409 -20.13 8.47 -7.11
C GLY A 409 -20.60 7.35 -6.16
N VAL A 410 -21.00 7.69 -4.94
CA VAL A 410 -21.38 6.73 -3.89
C VAL A 410 -22.88 6.53 -3.84
N ASP A 411 -23.32 5.29 -3.72
CA ASP A 411 -24.74 4.94 -3.58
C ASP A 411 -25.09 4.58 -2.13
N PHE A 412 -26.19 5.15 -1.61
CA PHE A 412 -26.64 4.99 -0.23
C PHE A 412 -28.00 4.28 -0.16
N SER A 413 -28.07 3.23 0.65
CA SER A 413 -29.31 2.51 1.01
C SER A 413 -29.52 2.54 2.53
N GLY A 414 -30.10 3.63 3.00
CA GLY A 414 -30.26 3.97 4.41
C GLY A 414 -29.95 5.46 4.61
N PRO A 415 -30.33 6.05 5.77
CA PRO A 415 -30.04 7.44 6.04
C PRO A 415 -28.55 7.65 6.33
N VAL A 416 -28.03 8.81 5.91
CA VAL A 416 -26.79 9.40 6.44
C VAL A 416 -27.18 10.35 7.56
N VAL A 417 -26.63 10.12 8.74
CA VAL A 417 -26.93 10.91 9.95
C VAL A 417 -25.65 11.54 10.48
N SER A 418 -25.68 12.83 10.81
CA SER A 418 -24.52 13.52 11.37
C SER A 418 -24.84 14.31 12.63
N ASP A 419 -24.11 14.01 13.70
CA ASP A 419 -24.03 14.77 14.94
C ASP A 419 -22.72 15.60 15.04
N GLY A 420 -21.89 15.59 13.97
CA GLY A 420 -20.57 16.23 13.96
C GLY A 420 -20.62 17.74 14.22
N SER A 421 -19.61 18.27 14.91
CA SER A 421 -19.67 19.63 15.46
C SER A 421 -19.55 20.74 14.41
N ASP A 422 -18.62 20.63 13.46
CA ASP A 422 -18.33 21.73 12.50
C ASP A 422 -17.62 21.29 11.19
N GLY A 423 -17.62 19.99 10.89
CA GLY A 423 -16.95 19.48 9.68
C GLY A 423 -17.73 19.76 8.39
N VAL A 424 -17.09 19.50 7.25
CA VAL A 424 -17.70 19.50 5.91
C VAL A 424 -17.91 18.06 5.46
N ILE A 425 -19.15 17.72 5.10
CA ILE A 425 -19.48 16.46 4.43
C ILE A 425 -19.91 16.81 3.00
N SER A 426 -19.15 16.38 2.00
CA SER A 426 -19.43 16.66 0.59
C SER A 426 -19.88 15.40 -0.15
N PHE A 427 -20.86 15.57 -1.03
CA PHE A 427 -21.40 14.52 -1.89
C PHE A 427 -21.41 15.02 -3.33
N GLU A 428 -20.76 14.30 -4.23
CA GLU A 428 -20.79 14.57 -5.66
C GLU A 428 -21.19 13.33 -6.44
N SER A 429 -22.11 13.45 -7.39
CA SER A 429 -22.59 12.33 -8.24
C SER A 429 -23.11 11.11 -7.44
N CYS A 430 -23.58 11.32 -6.22
CA CYS A 430 -24.06 10.26 -5.33
C CYS A 430 -25.53 9.92 -5.56
N THR A 431 -25.96 8.72 -5.19
CA THR A 431 -27.37 8.30 -5.24
C THR A 431 -27.91 7.97 -3.86
N PHE A 432 -29.09 8.49 -3.53
CA PHE A 432 -29.84 8.12 -2.32
C PHE A 432 -31.08 7.33 -2.74
N SER A 433 -31.03 6.00 -2.62
CA SER A 433 -32.03 5.09 -3.20
C SER A 433 -33.10 4.66 -2.22
N ASN A 434 -32.73 4.40 -0.96
CA ASN A 434 -33.63 3.93 0.07
C ASN A 434 -33.38 4.66 1.40
N TYR A 435 -34.46 5.09 2.06
CA TYR A 435 -34.45 5.77 3.36
C TYR A 435 -35.87 5.86 3.89
N ASN A 436 -36.07 5.78 5.20
CA ASN A 436 -37.42 5.77 5.80
C ASN A 436 -38.04 7.17 5.82
N GLU A 437 -37.38 8.12 6.48
CA GLU A 437 -37.87 9.50 6.61
C GLU A 437 -37.07 10.47 5.75
N ASN A 438 -35.76 10.61 6.06
CA ASN A 438 -34.86 11.53 5.37
C ASN A 438 -33.60 10.79 4.91
N ALA A 439 -33.15 11.07 3.69
CA ALA A 439 -31.87 10.56 3.18
C ALA A 439 -30.68 11.15 3.96
N LEU A 440 -30.71 12.47 4.19
CA LEU A 440 -29.71 13.19 4.99
C LEU A 440 -30.40 13.80 6.22
N LYS A 441 -29.94 13.41 7.42
CA LYS A 441 -30.33 14.03 8.69
C LYS A 441 -29.10 14.64 9.35
N ILE A 442 -28.93 15.95 9.19
CA ILE A 442 -27.72 16.65 9.61
C ILE A 442 -28.04 17.57 10.77
N ASN A 443 -27.56 17.23 11.96
CA ASN A 443 -27.88 17.98 13.17
C ASN A 443 -26.96 19.19 13.37
N SER A 444 -25.74 19.15 12.83
CA SER A 444 -24.71 20.20 12.93
C SER A 444 -23.68 20.10 11.79
N GLY A 445 -22.93 21.18 11.54
CA GLY A 445 -21.85 21.24 10.54
C GLY A 445 -22.24 21.81 9.17
N ASN A 446 -21.52 21.40 8.12
CA ASN A 446 -21.63 21.95 6.76
C ASN A 446 -21.80 20.83 5.71
N ILE A 447 -22.66 21.03 4.72
CA ILE A 447 -22.96 20.03 3.67
C ILE A 447 -22.83 20.65 2.28
N LEU A 448 -22.19 19.92 1.36
CA LEU A 448 -22.13 20.24 -0.06
C LEU A 448 -22.74 19.11 -0.88
N LEU A 449 -23.69 19.41 -1.77
CA LEU A 449 -24.34 18.45 -2.67
C LEU A 449 -24.18 18.87 -4.13
N THR A 450 -23.61 18.02 -4.97
CA THR A 450 -23.50 18.31 -6.40
C THR A 450 -23.91 17.13 -7.27
N GLN A 451 -24.83 17.35 -8.20
CA GLN A 451 -25.36 16.33 -9.11
C GLN A 451 -25.80 15.03 -8.39
N CYS A 452 -26.32 15.14 -7.16
CA CYS A 452 -26.76 14.01 -6.37
C CYS A 452 -28.21 13.63 -6.69
N ASN A 453 -28.47 12.34 -6.92
CA ASN A 453 -29.77 11.81 -7.31
C ASN A 453 -30.53 11.24 -6.11
N PHE A 454 -31.68 11.82 -5.77
CA PHE A 454 -32.58 11.27 -4.76
C PHE A 454 -33.70 10.51 -5.46
N LYS A 455 -33.91 9.23 -5.11
CA LYS A 455 -34.89 8.38 -5.82
C LYS A 455 -36.34 8.62 -5.39
N LYS A 456 -36.60 9.21 -4.22
CA LYS A 456 -37.95 9.55 -3.75
C LYS A 456 -38.22 11.04 -3.96
N PRO A 457 -39.47 11.45 -4.20
CA PRO A 457 -39.83 12.86 -4.42
C PRO A 457 -39.73 13.74 -3.17
N ALA A 458 -39.69 13.13 -1.99
CA ALA A 458 -39.63 13.82 -0.70
C ALA A 458 -38.67 13.13 0.29
N GLY A 459 -38.32 13.81 1.38
CA GLY A 459 -37.43 13.33 2.42
C GLY A 459 -35.95 13.43 2.05
N HIS A 460 -35.52 14.48 1.34
CA HIS A 460 -34.11 14.56 0.94
C HIS A 460 -33.22 15.00 2.10
N VAL A 461 -33.40 16.22 2.61
CA VAL A 461 -32.51 16.82 3.62
C VAL A 461 -33.30 17.39 4.79
N LEU A 462 -32.95 16.96 6.01
CA LEU A 462 -33.37 17.56 7.26
C LEU A 462 -32.18 18.22 7.95
N LEU A 463 -32.24 19.54 8.11
CA LEU A 463 -31.24 20.32 8.86
C LEU A 463 -31.72 20.53 10.29
N GLY A 464 -30.90 20.12 11.27
CA GLY A 464 -31.09 20.38 12.69
C GLY A 464 -30.69 21.81 13.08
N SER A 465 -30.77 22.12 14.38
CA SER A 465 -30.68 23.49 14.88
C SER A 465 -29.32 24.17 14.67
N ASN A 466 -28.24 23.38 14.55
CA ASN A 466 -26.85 23.84 14.59
C ASN A 466 -26.13 23.69 13.25
N VAL A 467 -26.87 23.51 12.15
CA VAL A 467 -26.27 23.48 10.81
C VAL A 467 -25.84 24.89 10.40
N ASN A 468 -24.62 25.00 9.90
CA ASN A 468 -24.01 26.25 9.45
C ASN A 468 -24.29 26.53 7.98
N THR A 469 -24.14 25.51 7.12
CA THR A 469 -24.25 25.68 5.65
C THR A 469 -24.81 24.44 4.98
N LEU A 470 -25.72 24.64 4.03
CA LEU A 470 -26.05 23.68 2.97
C LEU A 470 -25.89 24.39 1.63
N LYS A 471 -25.00 23.89 0.78
CA LYS A 471 -24.95 24.31 -0.63
C LYS A 471 -25.24 23.13 -1.54
N SER A 472 -26.06 23.37 -2.56
CA SER A 472 -26.49 22.35 -3.50
C SER A 472 -26.52 22.87 -4.92
N VAL A 473 -25.94 22.12 -5.85
CA VAL A 473 -26.04 22.35 -7.30
C VAL A 473 -26.57 21.09 -7.98
N ASN A 474 -27.62 21.22 -8.78
CA ASN A 474 -28.18 20.16 -9.64
C ASN A 474 -28.48 18.84 -8.90
N SER A 475 -28.82 18.91 -7.61
CA SER A 475 -29.14 17.75 -6.78
C SER A 475 -30.63 17.67 -6.47
N GLY A 476 -31.14 16.47 -6.22
CA GLY A 476 -32.54 16.23 -5.82
C GLY A 476 -33.24 15.16 -6.65
N TYR A 477 -34.56 15.05 -6.48
CA TYR A 477 -35.40 14.20 -7.31
C TYR A 477 -35.73 14.94 -8.60
N ASN A 478 -35.27 14.44 -9.74
CA ASN A 478 -35.33 15.14 -11.03
C ASN A 478 -34.74 16.58 -10.95
N GLY A 479 -33.67 16.75 -10.17
CA GLY A 479 -33.00 18.04 -9.96
C GLY A 479 -33.71 19.01 -9.00
N LYS A 480 -34.78 18.58 -8.32
CA LYS A 480 -35.45 19.37 -7.28
C LYS A 480 -35.09 18.83 -5.89
N LEU A 481 -34.33 19.59 -5.12
CA LEU A 481 -33.98 19.25 -3.74
C LEU A 481 -35.06 19.72 -2.76
N GLU A 482 -35.52 18.83 -1.88
CA GLU A 482 -36.36 19.19 -0.75
C GLU A 482 -35.51 19.38 0.52
N VAL A 483 -35.62 20.56 1.14
CA VAL A 483 -34.88 20.87 2.37
C VAL A 483 -35.87 21.27 3.47
N LYS A 484 -35.93 20.48 4.54
CA LYS A 484 -36.58 20.86 5.79
C LYS A 484 -35.54 21.50 6.72
N ASN A 485 -35.58 22.82 6.83
CA ASN A 485 -34.61 23.59 7.59
C ASN A 485 -35.12 23.94 9.00
N ASN A 486 -34.61 23.28 10.05
CA ASN A 486 -34.84 23.66 11.44
C ASN A 486 -33.65 24.43 12.04
N SER A 487 -32.65 24.80 11.24
CA SER A 487 -31.50 25.58 11.70
C SER A 487 -31.89 27.03 11.96
N LYS A 488 -31.27 27.61 12.98
CA LYS A 488 -31.44 29.03 13.31
C LYS A 488 -30.56 29.95 12.47
N ALA A 489 -29.51 29.40 11.84
CA ALA A 489 -28.46 30.19 11.21
C ALA A 489 -27.95 29.62 9.87
N ALA A 490 -28.47 28.47 9.41
CA ALA A 490 -27.96 27.84 8.20
C ALA A 490 -28.10 28.75 6.98
N LYS A 491 -26.99 28.96 6.28
CA LYS A 491 -27.01 29.48 4.90
C LYS A 491 -27.38 28.34 3.96
N VAL A 492 -28.48 28.49 3.22
CA VAL A 492 -29.01 27.46 2.32
C VAL A 492 -29.02 28.00 0.90
N ASP A 493 -28.09 27.50 0.08
CA ASP A 493 -27.95 27.87 -1.33
C ASP A 493 -28.31 26.65 -2.19
N VAL A 494 -29.37 26.75 -3.00
CA VAL A 494 -29.79 25.66 -3.90
C VAL A 494 -29.92 26.20 -5.31
N TYR A 495 -29.09 25.69 -6.21
CA TYR A 495 -29.08 26.05 -7.62
C TYR A 495 -29.43 24.84 -8.50
N ASN A 496 -30.19 25.10 -9.55
CA ASN A 496 -30.45 24.14 -10.63
C ASN A 496 -30.33 24.89 -11.96
N GLY A 497 -29.38 24.46 -12.79
CA GLY A 497 -29.03 25.12 -14.03
C GLY A 497 -28.18 24.20 -14.90
N LYS A 498 -28.49 24.13 -16.20
CA LYS A 498 -27.76 23.29 -17.15
C LYS A 498 -26.31 23.75 -17.35
N GLU A 499 -26.06 25.03 -17.10
CA GLU A 499 -24.75 25.67 -17.13
C GLU A 499 -23.77 25.13 -16.07
N TYR A 500 -24.27 24.52 -15.00
CA TYR A 500 -23.45 23.90 -13.93
C TYR A 500 -23.44 22.37 -14.02
N LEU A 501 -23.70 21.80 -15.20
CA LEU A 501 -23.57 20.37 -15.45
C LEU A 501 -22.15 20.03 -15.89
N PHE A 502 -21.56 19.01 -15.27
CA PHE A 502 -20.20 18.58 -15.57
C PHE A 502 -20.06 17.06 -15.52
N THR A 503 -18.93 16.56 -16.03
CA THR A 503 -18.69 15.12 -16.15
C THR A 503 -18.60 14.48 -14.76
N PRO A 504 -19.45 13.47 -14.44
CA PRO A 504 -19.33 12.69 -13.21
C PRO A 504 -18.02 11.89 -13.15
N ILE A 505 -17.67 11.41 -11.96
CA ILE A 505 -16.58 10.45 -11.80
C ILE A 505 -16.78 9.23 -12.71
N PRO A 506 -15.73 8.73 -13.39
CA PRO A 506 -15.84 7.51 -14.17
C PRO A 506 -16.17 6.30 -13.29
N LYS A 507 -17.08 5.46 -13.78
CA LYS A 507 -17.46 4.18 -13.15
C LYS A 507 -16.77 3.00 -13.85
N ASN A 508 -16.72 1.86 -13.18
CA ASN A 508 -16.23 0.57 -13.72
C ASN A 508 -14.78 0.64 -14.26
N ILE A 509 -13.90 1.37 -13.57
CA ILE A 509 -12.49 1.40 -13.95
C ILE A 509 -11.86 0.06 -13.60
N VAL A 510 -11.13 -0.51 -14.55
CA VAL A 510 -10.32 -1.71 -14.32
C VAL A 510 -9.10 -1.29 -13.52
N THR A 511 -9.01 -1.75 -12.27
CA THR A 511 -7.88 -1.47 -11.40
C THR A 511 -6.81 -2.55 -11.50
N ASP A 512 -7.13 -3.77 -11.96
CA ASP A 512 -6.18 -4.88 -12.20
C ASP A 512 -6.37 -5.61 -13.53
N ILE A 513 -5.30 -6.28 -13.96
CA ILE A 513 -5.38 -7.34 -14.95
C ILE A 513 -6.04 -8.59 -14.36
N LYS A 514 -6.77 -9.34 -15.19
CA LYS A 514 -7.48 -10.55 -14.76
C LYS A 514 -6.56 -11.70 -14.37
N THR A 515 -5.41 -11.80 -15.03
CA THR A 515 -4.44 -12.88 -14.85
C THR A 515 -3.06 -12.26 -14.70
N GLN A 516 -2.44 -12.45 -13.55
CA GLN A 516 -1.07 -12.00 -13.32
C GLN A 516 -0.11 -12.72 -14.29
N PRO A 517 0.88 -12.02 -14.87
CA PRO A 517 1.87 -12.66 -15.72
C PRO A 517 2.75 -13.63 -14.92
N LYS A 518 3.19 -14.68 -15.62
CA LYS A 518 4.07 -15.74 -15.12
C LYS A 518 4.87 -16.32 -16.29
N PRO A 519 5.99 -17.04 -16.04
CA PRO A 519 6.78 -17.60 -17.13
C PRO A 519 6.02 -18.71 -17.87
N GLU A 520 6.44 -18.94 -19.12
CA GLU A 520 5.76 -19.79 -20.12
C GLU A 520 5.49 -21.22 -19.63
N SER A 521 6.40 -21.77 -18.82
CA SER A 521 6.30 -23.13 -18.33
C SER A 521 6.52 -23.22 -16.82
N ASN A 522 6.09 -24.34 -16.22
CA ASN A 522 6.26 -24.63 -14.80
C ASN A 522 7.66 -25.19 -14.46
N LYS A 523 8.63 -25.07 -15.38
CA LYS A 523 10.01 -25.50 -15.19
C LYS A 523 10.76 -24.51 -14.31
N VAL A 524 11.54 -25.03 -13.38
CA VAL A 524 12.36 -24.23 -12.46
C VAL A 524 13.79 -24.73 -12.48
N LEU A 525 14.71 -23.80 -12.65
CA LEU A 525 16.13 -24.01 -12.39
C LEU A 525 16.52 -23.24 -11.14
N GLU A 526 16.55 -23.93 -9.99
CA GLU A 526 17.18 -23.41 -8.79
C GLU A 526 18.70 -23.39 -9.02
N VAL A 527 19.31 -22.21 -8.89
CA VAL A 527 20.74 -22.05 -9.16
C VAL A 527 21.56 -22.00 -7.88
N ASN A 528 22.60 -22.82 -7.83
CA ASN A 528 23.66 -22.72 -6.83
C ASN A 528 24.79 -21.83 -7.34
N LEU A 529 24.61 -20.51 -7.26
CA LEU A 529 25.63 -19.51 -7.62
C LEU A 529 26.41 -19.04 -6.39
N PRO A 530 27.68 -18.62 -6.55
CA PRO A 530 28.43 -17.96 -5.48
C PRO A 530 27.64 -16.79 -4.88
N LYS A 531 27.53 -16.78 -3.55
CA LYS A 531 26.77 -15.79 -2.79
C LYS A 531 27.30 -15.63 -1.38
N ALA A 532 27.10 -14.47 -0.75
CA ALA A 532 27.29 -14.30 0.68
C ALA A 532 26.01 -14.70 1.43
N THR A 533 26.17 -15.36 2.59
CA THR A 533 25.06 -15.95 3.39
C THR A 533 25.22 -15.62 4.87
N GLY A 534 24.16 -15.84 5.64
CA GLY A 534 24.13 -15.58 7.08
C GLY A 534 23.81 -14.12 7.42
N PHE A 535 23.38 -13.92 8.67
CA PHE A 535 23.05 -12.62 9.25
C PHE A 535 24.32 -11.90 9.72
N ASN A 536 25.16 -11.52 8.76
CA ASN A 536 26.43 -10.82 8.96
C ASN A 536 26.58 -9.73 7.90
N ASN A 537 27.55 -8.83 8.06
CA ASN A 537 27.74 -7.72 7.13
C ASN A 537 28.65 -8.06 5.93
N ASP A 538 28.78 -9.34 5.57
CA ASP A 538 29.68 -9.77 4.49
C ASP A 538 29.12 -9.43 3.10
N GLU A 539 29.97 -8.96 2.19
CA GLU A 539 29.61 -8.73 0.79
C GLU A 539 30.03 -9.92 -0.09
N PRO A 540 29.25 -10.25 -1.14
CA PRO A 540 29.67 -11.21 -2.15
C PRO A 540 30.83 -10.67 -3.00
N THR A 541 31.84 -11.50 -3.24
CA THR A 541 33.08 -11.09 -3.95
C THR A 541 33.20 -11.65 -5.36
N VAL A 542 32.31 -12.54 -5.77
CA VAL A 542 32.37 -13.23 -7.07
C VAL A 542 31.23 -12.75 -7.96
N ASP A 543 31.56 -12.14 -9.10
CA ASP A 543 30.59 -11.73 -10.11
C ASP A 543 29.92 -12.97 -10.75
N ILE A 544 28.58 -13.04 -10.64
CA ILE A 544 27.78 -14.15 -11.15
C ILE A 544 27.21 -13.91 -12.54
N SER A 545 27.41 -12.74 -13.14
CA SER A 545 26.72 -12.31 -14.37
C SER A 545 26.74 -13.34 -15.50
N ALA A 546 27.92 -13.87 -15.85
CA ALA A 546 28.04 -14.87 -16.91
C ALA A 546 27.33 -16.19 -16.59
N LYS A 547 27.37 -16.63 -15.33
CA LYS A 547 26.71 -17.86 -14.87
C LYS A 547 25.19 -17.70 -14.82
N LEU A 548 24.72 -16.53 -14.40
CA LEU A 548 23.30 -16.19 -14.39
C LEU A 548 22.75 -16.14 -15.82
N GLN A 549 23.46 -15.50 -16.75
CA GLN A 549 23.06 -15.47 -18.16
C GLN A 549 22.97 -16.89 -18.74
N ALA A 550 23.94 -17.77 -18.43
CA ALA A 550 23.90 -19.16 -18.88
C ALA A 550 22.68 -19.93 -18.32
N ALA A 551 22.31 -19.69 -17.06
CA ALA A 551 21.12 -20.28 -16.46
C ALA A 551 19.82 -19.80 -17.13
N LEU A 552 19.70 -18.49 -17.39
CA LEU A 552 18.56 -17.90 -18.11
C LEU A 552 18.43 -18.49 -19.52
N ASN A 553 19.55 -18.62 -20.24
CA ASN A 553 19.58 -19.23 -21.57
C ASN A 553 19.19 -20.72 -21.54
N THR A 554 19.60 -21.44 -20.49
CA THR A 554 19.27 -22.86 -20.30
C THR A 554 17.76 -23.05 -20.12
N VAL A 555 17.12 -22.21 -19.29
CA VAL A 555 15.66 -22.24 -19.10
C VAL A 555 14.93 -21.84 -20.38
N LYS A 556 15.42 -20.82 -21.11
CA LYS A 556 14.86 -20.47 -22.43
C LYS A 556 14.92 -21.63 -23.41
N ALA A 557 16.08 -22.29 -23.53
CA ALA A 557 16.26 -23.46 -24.40
C ALA A 557 15.36 -24.64 -24.01
N ALA A 558 14.97 -24.72 -22.73
CA ALA A 558 14.00 -25.69 -22.23
C ALA A 558 12.53 -25.28 -22.48
N GLY A 559 12.26 -24.19 -23.22
CA GLY A 559 10.90 -23.74 -23.53
C GLY A 559 10.33 -22.70 -22.56
N GLY A 560 11.18 -21.99 -21.81
CA GLY A 560 10.76 -21.00 -20.81
C GLY A 560 10.56 -21.60 -19.41
N GLY A 561 10.31 -20.76 -18.42
CA GLY A 561 10.24 -21.14 -17.01
C GLY A 561 10.96 -20.15 -16.09
N THR A 562 11.25 -20.57 -14.87
CA THR A 562 11.86 -19.72 -13.83
C THR A 562 13.33 -20.09 -13.60
N VAL A 563 14.20 -19.09 -13.54
CA VAL A 563 15.50 -19.19 -12.84
C VAL A 563 15.29 -18.69 -11.42
N TYR A 564 15.40 -19.59 -10.44
CA TYR A 564 15.17 -19.29 -9.03
C TYR A 564 16.49 -19.05 -8.29
N LEU A 565 16.61 -17.88 -7.65
CA LEU A 565 17.70 -17.48 -6.77
C LEU A 565 17.24 -17.63 -5.30
N PRO A 566 17.73 -18.65 -4.58
CA PRO A 566 17.45 -18.80 -3.15
C PRO A 566 17.96 -17.60 -2.35
N ALA A 567 17.52 -17.46 -1.10
CA ALA A 567 17.98 -16.40 -0.19
C ALA A 567 19.51 -16.29 -0.14
N GLY A 568 20.02 -15.05 -0.12
CA GLY A 568 21.44 -14.74 -0.16
C GLY A 568 21.77 -13.54 -1.04
N ARG A 569 23.02 -13.10 -0.96
CA ARG A 569 23.50 -11.87 -1.60
C ARG A 569 24.43 -12.22 -2.76
N TYR A 570 24.10 -11.76 -3.95
CA TYR A 570 24.76 -12.10 -5.20
C TYR A 570 25.36 -10.85 -5.85
N LEU A 571 26.60 -10.93 -6.33
CA LEU A 571 27.24 -9.81 -7.05
C LEU A 571 26.98 -9.91 -8.55
N LEU A 572 26.37 -8.90 -9.15
CA LEU A 572 26.04 -8.82 -10.57
C LEU A 572 26.62 -7.53 -11.17
N ASN A 573 27.82 -7.61 -11.76
CA ASN A 573 28.54 -6.43 -12.26
C ASN A 573 28.50 -6.25 -13.78
N ASN A 574 27.80 -7.14 -14.49
CA ASN A 574 27.60 -7.02 -15.93
C ASN A 574 26.12 -7.20 -16.28
N PRO A 575 25.61 -6.50 -17.32
CA PRO A 575 24.23 -6.64 -17.75
C PRO A 575 23.84 -8.08 -18.09
N VAL A 576 22.63 -8.46 -17.72
CA VAL A 576 21.99 -9.72 -18.11
C VAL A 576 20.68 -9.47 -18.83
N LYS A 577 20.36 -10.35 -19.78
CA LYS A 577 19.11 -10.36 -20.53
C LYS A 577 18.26 -11.55 -20.11
N VAL A 578 17.06 -11.27 -19.63
CA VAL A 578 16.03 -12.27 -19.31
C VAL A 578 15.24 -12.54 -20.59
N PRO A 579 15.35 -13.76 -21.19
CA PRO A 579 14.72 -14.05 -22.46
C PRO A 579 13.19 -14.12 -22.37
N SER A 580 12.54 -13.98 -23.52
CA SER A 580 11.07 -14.05 -23.62
C SER A 580 10.52 -15.36 -23.03
N GLY A 581 9.48 -15.29 -22.19
CA GLY A 581 8.88 -16.45 -21.52
C GLY A 581 9.68 -17.00 -20.32
N VAL A 582 10.74 -16.30 -19.90
CA VAL A 582 11.57 -16.64 -18.73
C VAL A 582 11.34 -15.62 -17.61
N GLU A 583 11.40 -16.09 -16.37
CA GLU A 583 11.38 -15.25 -15.15
C GLU A 583 12.68 -15.39 -14.37
N LEU A 584 13.26 -14.26 -13.94
CA LEU A 584 14.27 -14.23 -12.88
C LEU A 584 13.58 -14.01 -11.53
N ARG A 585 13.62 -15.00 -10.64
CA ARG A 585 12.87 -14.96 -9.39
C ARG A 585 13.74 -15.14 -8.16
N GLY A 586 13.55 -14.27 -7.17
CA GLY A 586 14.01 -14.48 -5.81
C GLY A 586 12.94 -15.10 -4.91
N MET A 587 13.25 -15.20 -3.63
CA MET A 587 12.45 -15.92 -2.63
C MET A 587 11.17 -15.21 -2.16
N TRP A 588 10.87 -13.98 -2.59
CA TRP A 588 9.70 -13.23 -2.13
C TRP A 588 8.46 -13.43 -3.01
N ASP A 589 7.41 -14.05 -2.48
CA ASP A 589 6.08 -14.13 -3.11
C ASP A 589 5.15 -12.96 -2.72
N VAL A 590 5.55 -12.22 -1.70
CA VAL A 590 4.83 -11.09 -1.11
C VAL A 590 5.67 -9.81 -1.16
N GLN A 591 5.05 -8.68 -0.83
CA GLN A 591 5.78 -7.43 -0.68
C GLN A 591 6.82 -7.49 0.44
N HIS A 592 7.97 -6.86 0.23
CA HIS A 592 9.06 -6.88 1.20
C HIS A 592 9.83 -5.55 1.25
N TYR A 593 10.53 -5.34 2.37
CA TYR A 593 11.29 -4.14 2.66
C TYR A 593 12.80 -4.46 2.73
N THR A 594 13.69 -3.47 2.55
CA THR A 594 15.15 -3.70 2.59
C THR A 594 15.61 -4.34 3.91
N GLN A 595 15.03 -3.95 5.05
CA GLN A 595 15.21 -4.55 6.37
C GLN A 595 14.98 -6.07 6.43
N SER A 596 14.20 -6.60 5.49
CA SER A 596 13.83 -8.02 5.49
C SER A 596 14.89 -8.94 4.88
N GLY A 597 15.93 -8.39 4.23
CA GLY A 597 16.98 -9.18 3.60
C GLY A 597 16.46 -10.09 2.48
N GLY A 598 16.88 -11.36 2.48
CA GLY A 598 16.42 -12.39 1.55
C GLY A 598 17.28 -12.52 0.29
N THR A 599 16.66 -12.60 -0.89
CA THR A 599 17.40 -12.64 -2.17
C THR A 599 17.78 -11.23 -2.59
N VAL A 600 19.09 -10.95 -2.64
CA VAL A 600 19.63 -9.61 -2.95
C VAL A 600 20.65 -9.67 -4.08
N ILE A 601 20.48 -8.80 -5.08
CA ILE A 601 21.47 -8.53 -6.12
C ILE A 601 22.21 -7.24 -5.76
N PHE A 602 23.50 -7.36 -5.46
CA PHE A 602 24.40 -6.23 -5.37
C PHE A 602 25.11 -5.97 -6.69
N THR A 603 25.39 -4.71 -6.98
CA THR A 603 26.07 -4.32 -8.20
C THR A 603 26.96 -3.10 -7.97
N THR A 604 28.09 -3.07 -8.68
CA THR A 604 28.89 -1.86 -8.90
C THR A 604 28.84 -1.39 -10.36
N TYR A 605 28.01 -2.03 -11.20
CA TYR A 605 27.89 -1.69 -12.60
C TYR A 605 27.36 -0.26 -12.77
N ASP A 606 28.13 0.56 -13.49
CA ASP A 606 27.84 1.97 -13.74
C ASP A 606 27.66 2.30 -15.23
N GLY A 607 27.51 1.27 -16.06
CA GLY A 607 27.37 1.40 -17.51
C GLY A 607 28.66 1.22 -18.31
N GLY A 608 29.80 0.99 -17.63
CA GLY A 608 31.09 0.82 -18.28
C GLY A 608 31.54 2.08 -19.02
N SER A 609 32.14 1.93 -20.21
CA SER A 609 32.64 3.08 -20.99
C SER A 609 31.55 4.06 -21.44
N ALA A 610 30.30 3.60 -21.54
CA ALA A 610 29.17 4.45 -21.92
C ALA A 610 28.55 5.21 -20.73
N GLY A 611 28.97 4.90 -19.49
CA GLY A 611 28.43 5.49 -18.27
C GLY A 611 26.91 5.39 -18.21
N GLU A 612 26.22 6.48 -17.84
CA GLU A 612 24.74 6.48 -17.74
C GLU A 612 23.98 6.14 -19.02
N LYS A 613 24.65 6.15 -20.19
CA LYS A 613 24.08 5.77 -21.49
C LYS A 613 24.34 4.29 -21.85
N GLY A 614 25.00 3.54 -20.97
CA GLY A 614 25.22 2.10 -21.12
C GLY A 614 23.93 1.30 -21.06
N ALA A 615 24.05 -0.01 -21.27
CA ALA A 615 22.92 -0.92 -21.16
C ALA A 615 22.37 -0.93 -19.72
N SER A 616 21.07 -1.19 -19.57
CA SER A 616 20.48 -1.41 -18.24
C SER A 616 20.96 -2.73 -17.66
N LEU A 617 21.07 -2.82 -16.33
CA LEU A 617 21.64 -3.98 -15.64
C LEU A 617 20.83 -5.27 -15.93
N ILE A 618 19.51 -5.19 -15.84
CA ILE A 618 18.60 -6.30 -16.15
C ILE A 618 17.70 -5.87 -17.31
N GLN A 619 17.77 -6.59 -18.42
CA GLN A 619 17.00 -6.32 -19.63
C GLN A 619 15.95 -7.42 -19.84
N LEU A 620 14.67 -7.06 -19.82
CA LEU A 620 13.54 -7.97 -19.99
C LEU A 620 13.10 -7.96 -21.45
N GLU A 621 13.22 -9.09 -22.15
CA GLU A 621 12.59 -9.23 -23.47
C GLU A 621 11.04 -9.30 -23.35
N ALA A 622 10.34 -9.30 -24.48
CA ALA A 622 8.89 -9.42 -24.49
C ALA A 622 8.40 -10.64 -23.66
N SER A 623 7.39 -10.44 -22.82
CA SER A 623 6.85 -11.49 -21.93
C SER A 623 7.87 -12.12 -20.97
N ALA A 624 8.99 -11.43 -20.70
CA ALA A 624 9.93 -11.80 -19.64
C ALA A 624 9.61 -11.04 -18.35
N GLY A 625 10.06 -11.57 -17.21
CA GLY A 625 9.84 -10.87 -15.95
C GLY A 625 10.86 -11.11 -14.87
N ILE A 626 10.72 -10.31 -13.83
CA ILE A 626 11.53 -10.36 -12.61
C ILE A 626 10.60 -10.31 -11.40
N ARG A 627 10.87 -11.16 -10.41
CA ARG A 627 10.03 -11.29 -9.22
C ARG A 627 10.83 -11.45 -7.93
N GLY A 628 10.37 -10.82 -6.86
CA GLY A 628 10.63 -11.29 -5.50
C GLY A 628 12.07 -11.14 -5.01
N LEU A 629 12.74 -10.04 -5.35
CA LEU A 629 14.14 -9.81 -4.97
C LEU A 629 14.44 -8.33 -4.71
N THR A 630 15.59 -8.08 -4.08
CA THR A 630 16.10 -6.73 -3.84
C THR A 630 17.31 -6.45 -4.74
N ILE A 631 17.46 -5.22 -5.23
CA ILE A 631 18.67 -4.75 -5.94
C ILE A 631 19.29 -3.58 -5.16
N ALA A 632 20.61 -3.55 -4.98
CA ALA A 632 21.31 -2.40 -4.41
C ALA A 632 22.63 -2.08 -5.14
N GLN A 633 22.84 -0.82 -5.45
CA GLN A 633 24.08 -0.30 -6.04
C GLN A 633 25.06 0.07 -4.94
N LEU A 634 26.13 -0.70 -4.79
CA LEU A 634 27.12 -0.54 -3.71
C LEU A 634 27.93 0.77 -3.86
N ASN A 635 28.20 1.18 -5.10
CA ASN A 635 29.07 2.31 -5.42
C ASN A 635 28.32 3.62 -5.73
N LEU A 636 27.04 3.72 -5.34
CA LEU A 636 26.20 4.89 -5.64
C LEU A 636 26.73 6.17 -4.97
N ALA A 637 27.29 6.05 -3.76
CA ALA A 637 27.76 7.17 -2.94
C ALA A 637 29.17 6.92 -2.38
N THR A 638 29.98 6.13 -3.09
CA THR A 638 31.40 5.86 -2.77
C THR A 638 32.28 6.21 -3.97
N ASP A 639 33.59 5.96 -3.90
CA ASP A 639 34.54 6.15 -5.02
C ASP A 639 34.51 7.58 -5.60
N GLY A 640 34.49 8.58 -4.72
CA GLY A 640 34.41 10.00 -5.09
C GLY A 640 32.99 10.54 -5.25
N PHE A 641 31.97 9.69 -5.16
CA PHE A 641 30.56 10.10 -5.09
C PHE A 641 30.08 10.23 -3.63
N SER A 642 28.92 10.85 -3.43
CA SER A 642 28.32 11.04 -2.09
C SER A 642 26.80 11.11 -2.16
N ASN A 643 26.12 11.15 -1.02
CA ASN A 643 24.66 11.35 -0.99
C ASN A 643 24.18 12.71 -1.55
N ARG A 644 25.07 13.69 -1.68
CA ARG A 644 24.80 14.99 -2.32
C ARG A 644 25.13 15.02 -3.81
N ASN A 645 25.93 14.06 -4.26
CA ASN A 645 26.31 13.89 -5.66
C ASN A 645 26.42 12.38 -5.94
N PRO A 646 25.29 11.66 -6.01
CA PRO A 646 25.29 10.23 -6.27
C PRO A 646 25.70 9.95 -7.71
N ARG A 647 26.40 8.82 -7.89
CA ARG A 647 26.83 8.31 -9.19
C ARG A 647 25.66 8.25 -10.16
N LYS A 648 25.90 8.65 -11.41
CA LYS A 648 24.96 8.46 -12.51
C LYS A 648 25.20 7.11 -13.15
N THR A 649 24.18 6.28 -13.26
CA THR A 649 24.28 4.93 -13.85
C THR A 649 23.12 4.69 -14.80
N PRO A 650 23.14 3.67 -15.68
CA PRO A 650 21.95 3.26 -16.42
C PRO A 650 20.79 2.86 -15.48
N PHE A 651 19.62 2.59 -16.05
CA PHE A 651 18.52 2.00 -15.30
C PHE A 651 18.89 0.60 -14.80
N LEU A 652 18.37 0.23 -13.64
CA LEU A 652 18.56 -1.10 -13.08
C LEU A 652 17.77 -2.15 -13.86
N ILE A 653 16.55 -1.80 -14.30
CA ILE A 653 15.66 -2.70 -15.04
C ILE A 653 15.17 -1.98 -16.30
N GLN A 654 15.15 -2.66 -17.44
CA GLN A 654 14.59 -2.15 -18.69
C GLN A 654 13.69 -3.18 -19.37
N GLY A 655 12.50 -2.77 -19.78
CA GLY A 655 11.65 -3.53 -20.70
C GLY A 655 12.06 -3.30 -22.15
N GLN A 656 12.19 -4.38 -22.94
CA GLN A 656 12.56 -4.36 -24.36
C GLN A 656 11.46 -4.86 -25.28
N GLY A 657 10.24 -5.01 -24.78
CA GLY A 657 9.08 -5.45 -25.55
C GLY A 657 7.79 -5.49 -24.73
N PRO A 658 6.67 -5.90 -25.35
CA PRO A 658 5.37 -5.94 -24.70
C PRO A 658 5.29 -7.01 -23.60
N ASN A 659 4.33 -6.86 -22.70
CA ASN A 659 3.98 -7.80 -21.64
C ASN A 659 5.12 -8.14 -20.66
N VAL A 660 6.12 -7.26 -20.53
CA VAL A 660 7.15 -7.38 -19.48
C VAL A 660 6.53 -7.17 -18.10
N TYR A 661 7.08 -7.82 -17.08
CA TYR A 661 6.55 -7.67 -15.72
C TYR A 661 7.61 -7.61 -14.62
N VAL A 662 7.30 -6.81 -13.59
CA VAL A 662 8.13 -6.59 -12.39
C VAL A 662 7.22 -6.72 -11.17
N ILE A 663 7.43 -7.75 -10.34
CA ILE A 663 6.53 -8.08 -9.22
C ILE A 663 7.34 -8.22 -7.93
N ASN A 664 6.97 -7.50 -6.86
CA ASN A 664 7.66 -7.55 -5.56
C ASN A 664 9.17 -7.34 -5.70
N VAL A 665 9.59 -6.23 -6.30
CA VAL A 665 11.00 -5.89 -6.47
C VAL A 665 11.32 -4.63 -5.69
N THR A 666 12.35 -4.70 -4.85
CA THR A 666 12.76 -3.61 -3.97
C THR A 666 14.14 -3.09 -4.36
N ILE A 667 14.36 -1.78 -4.30
CA ILE A 667 15.65 -1.15 -4.53
C ILE A 667 16.17 -0.56 -3.21
N GLY A 668 17.16 -1.22 -2.61
CA GLY A 668 17.81 -0.74 -1.38
C GLY A 668 18.65 0.52 -1.60
N GLY A 669 18.97 0.83 -2.85
CA GLY A 669 19.61 2.07 -3.25
C GLY A 669 20.05 2.04 -4.71
N GLY A 670 19.57 2.99 -5.52
CA GLY A 670 19.98 3.10 -6.91
C GLY A 670 19.83 4.50 -7.50
N ASP A 671 20.36 4.71 -8.71
CA ASP A 671 20.20 5.96 -9.45
C ASP A 671 18.84 6.01 -10.16
N LYS A 672 18.56 4.98 -10.98
CA LYS A 672 17.38 4.89 -11.84
C LYS A 672 16.78 3.48 -11.80
N GLY A 673 15.48 3.38 -11.51
CA GLY A 673 14.78 2.13 -11.26
C GLY A 673 14.42 1.36 -12.54
N ILE A 674 13.27 1.68 -13.13
CA ILE A 674 12.68 0.96 -14.27
C ILE A 674 12.53 1.88 -15.49
N ASP A 675 13.07 1.43 -16.63
CA ASP A 675 12.86 2.01 -17.95
C ASP A 675 11.88 1.17 -18.78
N LEU A 676 10.69 1.72 -18.97
CA LEU A 676 9.64 1.25 -19.88
C LEU A 676 9.37 2.28 -20.99
N ALA A 677 10.28 3.26 -21.15
CA ALA A 677 10.14 4.35 -22.10
C ALA A 677 11.02 4.16 -23.35
N SER A 678 12.12 3.43 -23.25
CA SER A 678 13.03 3.20 -24.38
C SER A 678 12.45 2.30 -25.48
N TYR A 679 11.45 1.48 -25.16
CA TYR A 679 10.81 0.55 -26.09
C TYR A 679 9.30 0.57 -25.90
N ASN A 680 8.56 0.13 -26.92
CA ASN A 680 7.14 -0.11 -26.75
C ASN A 680 6.93 -1.32 -25.84
N THR A 681 6.45 -1.04 -24.63
CA THR A 681 6.18 -2.02 -23.57
C THR A 681 4.69 -2.18 -23.32
N SER A 682 3.87 -2.16 -24.39
CA SER A 682 2.41 -2.34 -24.28
C SER A 682 2.06 -3.58 -23.44
N GLY A 683 1.08 -3.43 -22.55
CA GLY A 683 0.68 -4.47 -21.60
C GLY A 683 1.68 -4.75 -20.47
N HIS A 684 2.65 -3.86 -20.20
CA HIS A 684 3.55 -4.03 -19.06
C HIS A 684 2.79 -4.07 -17.74
N TYR A 685 3.35 -4.80 -16.78
CA TYR A 685 2.75 -4.97 -15.46
C TYR A 685 3.78 -4.80 -14.34
N VAL A 686 3.64 -3.72 -13.58
CA VAL A 686 4.48 -3.46 -12.39
C VAL A 686 3.62 -3.52 -11.15
N GLN A 687 3.93 -4.46 -10.26
CA GLN A 687 3.23 -4.62 -8.98
C GLN A 687 4.23 -4.61 -7.83
N TYR A 688 4.01 -3.71 -6.87
CA TYR A 688 4.86 -3.54 -5.69
C TYR A 688 6.34 -3.39 -6.07
N PHE A 689 6.63 -2.38 -6.88
CA PHE A 689 8.00 -1.87 -6.99
C PHE A 689 8.23 -0.89 -5.84
N ALA A 690 9.31 -1.09 -5.09
CA ALA A 690 9.60 -0.27 -3.92
C ALA A 690 11.07 0.13 -3.84
N GLY A 691 11.40 1.15 -3.05
CA GLY A 691 12.79 1.50 -2.79
C GLY A 691 13.13 2.99 -2.78
N VAL A 692 14.43 3.29 -2.88
CA VAL A 692 14.97 4.64 -3.02
C VAL A 692 15.80 4.78 -4.30
N LEU A 693 15.41 5.75 -5.13
CA LEU A 693 16.03 6.04 -6.41
C LEU A 693 16.46 7.51 -6.46
N ALA A 694 17.71 7.77 -6.84
CA ALA A 694 18.27 9.12 -6.80
C ALA A 694 17.62 10.07 -7.82
N ARG A 695 17.27 9.58 -9.02
CA ARG A 695 16.83 10.42 -10.15
C ARG A 695 15.56 9.92 -10.86
N ALA A 696 15.33 8.61 -10.94
CA ALA A 696 14.18 8.05 -11.65
C ALA A 696 13.60 6.82 -10.96
N GLY A 697 12.29 6.81 -10.68
CA GLY A 697 11.57 5.62 -10.24
C GLY A 697 11.18 4.73 -11.42
N ILE A 698 10.01 4.99 -12.01
CA ILE A 698 9.48 4.26 -13.18
C ILE A 698 9.17 5.25 -14.30
N TRP A 699 9.76 5.05 -15.46
CA TRP A 699 9.54 5.88 -16.64
C TRP A 699 8.88 5.06 -17.75
N VAL A 700 7.74 5.52 -18.27
CA VAL A 700 6.95 4.83 -19.30
C VAL A 700 6.77 5.73 -20.53
N GLY A 701 6.87 5.16 -21.72
CA GLY A 701 6.83 5.88 -23.00
C GLY A 701 6.93 4.93 -24.18
N GLY A 702 7.55 5.40 -25.27
CA GLY A 702 7.81 4.55 -26.44
C GLY A 702 6.55 4.09 -27.19
N GLY A 703 5.42 4.76 -26.97
CA GLY A 703 4.11 4.41 -27.52
C GLY A 703 3.43 3.24 -26.80
N ALA A 704 3.76 2.99 -25.53
CA ALA A 704 3.18 1.91 -24.74
C ALA A 704 1.66 2.11 -24.57
N GLU A 705 0.91 1.01 -24.65
CA GLU A 705 -0.53 1.00 -24.46
C GLU A 705 -0.98 -0.06 -23.44
N GLY A 706 -1.93 0.32 -22.57
CA GLY A 706 -2.64 -0.60 -21.68
C GLY A 706 -1.79 -1.18 -20.55
N GLY A 707 -0.77 -0.45 -20.09
CA GLY A 707 0.07 -0.83 -18.96
C GLY A 707 -0.59 -0.59 -17.60
N PHE A 708 -0.06 -1.31 -16.60
CA PHE A 708 -0.46 -1.18 -15.19
C PHE A 708 0.74 -0.98 -14.29
N ILE A 709 0.68 0.05 -13.44
CA ILE A 709 1.57 0.26 -12.30
C ILE A 709 0.74 0.31 -11.02
N ARG A 710 0.98 -0.61 -10.09
CA ARG A 710 0.16 -0.70 -8.88
C ARG A 710 0.91 -1.02 -7.61
N ASN A 711 0.38 -0.50 -6.51
CA ASN A 711 0.87 -0.73 -5.15
C ASN A 711 2.38 -0.42 -4.99
N MET A 712 2.91 0.53 -5.77
CA MET A 712 4.30 0.99 -5.68
C MET A 712 4.53 1.78 -4.38
N GLN A 713 5.73 1.66 -3.81
CA GLN A 713 6.15 2.34 -2.57
C GLN A 713 7.58 2.92 -2.72
N LEU A 714 7.71 4.17 -3.15
CA LEU A 714 9.01 4.84 -3.19
C LEU A 714 9.22 5.69 -1.95
N ASN A 715 10.22 5.33 -1.13
CA ASN A 715 10.51 6.02 0.12
C ASN A 715 12.03 6.00 0.40
N PRO A 716 12.70 7.16 0.58
CA PRO A 716 14.10 7.25 0.99
C PRO A 716 14.52 6.40 2.19
N ALA A 717 13.59 6.04 3.08
CA ALA A 717 13.87 5.15 4.21
C ALA A 717 14.42 3.78 3.77
N TYR A 718 14.13 3.31 2.55
CA TYR A 718 14.62 2.01 2.05
C TYR A 718 16.15 1.93 1.96
N GLY A 719 16.85 3.07 1.89
CA GLY A 719 18.32 3.14 1.89
C GLY A 719 18.96 3.31 3.27
N THR A 720 18.17 3.54 4.32
CA THR A 720 18.66 3.78 5.68
C THR A 720 18.14 2.76 6.70
N ARG A 721 16.99 2.17 6.43
CA ARG A 721 16.41 1.05 7.19
C ARG A 721 16.86 -0.26 6.53
N LEU A 722 17.91 -0.86 7.10
CA LEU A 722 18.58 -2.05 6.58
C LEU A 722 18.39 -3.24 7.54
N PRO A 723 18.70 -4.49 7.13
CA PRO A 723 18.70 -5.63 8.04
C PRO A 723 19.54 -5.34 9.27
N GLU A 724 19.17 -5.88 10.43
CA GLU A 724 19.84 -5.60 11.71
C GLU A 724 21.34 -5.91 11.65
N SER A 725 21.71 -7.01 11.00
CA SER A 725 23.10 -7.42 10.76
C SER A 725 23.80 -6.65 9.65
N GLY A 726 23.16 -5.65 9.04
CA GLY A 726 23.63 -4.86 7.90
C GLY A 726 23.56 -5.61 6.56
N GLU A 727 23.90 -6.90 6.54
CA GLU A 727 23.85 -7.78 5.36
C GLU A 727 24.65 -7.26 4.15
N GLY A 728 25.65 -6.40 4.36
CA GLY A 728 26.45 -5.83 3.28
C GLY A 728 25.71 -4.75 2.47
N PHE A 729 24.52 -4.32 2.91
CA PHE A 729 23.80 -3.24 2.24
C PHE A 729 24.52 -1.89 2.40
N PRO A 730 24.55 -1.06 1.35
CA PRO A 730 25.07 0.29 1.47
C PRO A 730 24.05 1.15 2.23
N ARG A 731 24.48 1.78 3.32
CA ARG A 731 23.66 2.77 4.04
C ARG A 731 23.73 4.11 3.31
N ILE A 732 22.62 4.52 2.67
CA ILE A 732 22.53 5.76 1.91
C ILE A 732 21.31 6.60 2.33
N SER A 733 21.54 7.86 2.69
CA SER A 733 20.48 8.82 3.02
C SER A 733 20.33 9.84 1.90
N LEU A 734 19.39 9.60 0.97
CA LEU A 734 19.20 10.42 -0.23
C LEU A 734 18.05 11.43 -0.17
N THR A 735 17.30 11.54 0.93
CA THR A 735 16.06 12.34 1.02
C THR A 735 16.19 13.74 0.38
N ARG A 736 17.20 14.53 0.78
CA ARG A 736 17.40 15.88 0.22
C ARG A 736 17.75 15.89 -1.26
N PHE A 737 18.52 14.91 -1.73
CA PHE A 737 18.89 14.81 -3.13
C PHE A 737 17.66 14.44 -3.98
N VAL A 738 16.90 13.45 -3.55
CA VAL A 738 15.68 12.97 -4.25
C VAL A 738 14.64 14.10 -4.34
N GLN A 739 14.46 14.89 -3.27
CA GLN A 739 13.54 16.04 -3.24
C GLN A 739 13.87 17.15 -4.25
N SER A 740 15.13 17.21 -4.71
CA SER A 740 15.61 18.21 -5.66
C SER A 740 15.89 17.66 -7.07
N ASN A 741 15.91 16.33 -7.25
CA ASN A 741 16.42 15.73 -8.50
C ASN A 741 15.61 14.55 -9.04
N CYS A 742 14.70 13.96 -8.26
CA CYS A 742 14.01 12.74 -8.66
C CYS A 742 12.66 13.05 -9.34
N SER A 743 12.45 12.47 -10.52
CA SER A 743 11.14 12.31 -11.13
C SER A 743 10.70 10.87 -10.88
N ALA A 744 9.85 10.68 -9.87
CA ALA A 744 9.53 9.36 -9.33
C ALA A 744 8.73 8.52 -10.32
N LEU A 745 7.64 9.08 -10.84
CA LEU A 745 6.87 8.50 -11.93
C LEU A 745 6.86 9.45 -13.12
N LYS A 746 7.20 8.94 -14.30
CA LYS A 746 7.27 9.73 -15.53
C LYS A 746 6.53 9.05 -16.66
N PHE A 747 5.66 9.78 -17.34
CA PHE A 747 4.85 9.27 -18.45
C PHE A 747 5.00 10.15 -19.68
N ALA A 748 5.45 9.52 -20.75
CA ALA A 748 5.64 10.13 -22.05
C ALA A 748 4.57 9.64 -23.05
N ASP A 749 4.93 9.12 -24.23
CA ASP A 749 3.96 8.60 -25.21
C ASP A 749 3.34 7.30 -24.71
N VAL A 750 2.19 7.44 -24.03
CA VAL A 750 1.42 6.35 -23.43
C VAL A 750 -0.06 6.48 -23.76
N LYS A 751 -0.75 5.33 -23.84
CA LYS A 751 -2.21 5.27 -24.11
C LYS A 751 -2.86 4.27 -23.17
N ASN A 752 -4.01 4.64 -22.60
CA ASN A 752 -4.79 3.75 -21.73
C ASN A 752 -3.98 3.19 -20.54
N GLU A 753 -3.04 3.97 -20.02
CA GLU A 753 -2.21 3.61 -18.87
C GLU A 753 -3.03 3.70 -17.56
N THR A 754 -2.84 2.74 -16.66
CA THR A 754 -3.52 2.70 -15.36
C THR A 754 -2.55 2.63 -14.20
N ILE A 755 -2.70 3.57 -13.27
CA ILE A 755 -1.89 3.69 -12.04
C ILE A 755 -2.83 3.51 -10.84
N PHE A 756 -2.55 2.55 -9.95
CA PHE A 756 -3.43 2.20 -8.84
C PHE A 756 -2.71 2.05 -7.48
N ASN A 757 -3.16 2.77 -6.44
CA ASN A 757 -2.70 2.64 -5.05
C ASN A 757 -1.18 2.83 -4.85
N ASN A 758 -0.61 3.85 -5.51
CA ASN A 758 0.83 4.10 -5.52
C ASN A 758 1.22 5.22 -4.56
N PHE A 759 2.41 5.14 -3.97
CA PHE A 759 2.93 6.15 -3.05
C PHE A 759 4.38 6.55 -3.37
N VAL A 760 4.65 7.85 -3.30
CA VAL A 760 5.96 8.46 -3.47
C VAL A 760 6.23 9.39 -2.29
N TYR A 761 7.36 9.22 -1.61
CA TYR A 761 7.87 10.15 -0.61
C TYR A 761 9.15 10.84 -1.07
N GLY A 762 9.17 12.17 -1.03
CA GLY A 762 10.38 12.98 -1.07
C GLY A 762 11.02 13.14 -2.45
N SER A 763 10.26 13.27 -3.54
CA SER A 763 10.78 13.53 -4.88
C SER A 763 10.68 14.99 -5.33
N PHE A 764 11.33 15.35 -6.44
CA PHE A 764 11.11 16.66 -7.05
C PHE A 764 9.73 16.68 -7.72
N TYR A 765 9.51 15.72 -8.61
CA TYR A 765 8.20 15.44 -9.20
C TYR A 765 7.66 14.11 -8.66
N GLY A 766 6.48 14.14 -8.06
CA GLY A 766 5.75 12.92 -7.68
C GLY A 766 5.32 12.14 -8.92
N ILE A 767 4.56 12.81 -9.78
CA ILE A 767 4.20 12.37 -11.14
C ILE A 767 4.56 13.46 -12.16
N HIS A 768 5.13 13.06 -13.29
CA HIS A 768 5.57 13.96 -14.37
C HIS A 768 5.10 13.48 -15.75
N PHE A 769 4.36 14.31 -16.46
CA PHE A 769 3.89 14.08 -17.83
C PHE A 769 4.63 14.99 -18.80
N LEU A 770 5.15 14.45 -19.90
CA LEU A 770 5.98 15.21 -20.83
C LEU A 770 6.01 14.58 -22.22
N LYS A 771 6.59 15.30 -23.18
CA LYS A 771 6.76 14.80 -24.55
C LYS A 771 7.82 13.70 -24.60
N ASP A 772 7.52 12.63 -25.31
CA ASP A 772 8.44 11.53 -25.53
C ASP A 772 9.61 11.96 -26.41
N ALA A 773 10.82 11.73 -25.91
CA ALA A 773 12.04 12.10 -26.63
C ALA A 773 12.33 11.16 -27.82
N ILE A 774 11.75 9.96 -27.83
CA ILE A 774 11.95 8.93 -28.85
C ILE A 774 10.87 9.04 -29.92
N THR A 775 9.59 9.05 -29.54
CA THR A 775 8.49 9.08 -30.51
C THR A 775 8.10 10.49 -30.92
N GLY A 776 8.43 11.50 -30.11
CA GLY A 776 8.02 12.88 -30.34
C GLY A 776 6.55 13.15 -30.07
N HIS A 777 5.82 12.24 -29.42
CA HIS A 777 4.41 12.43 -29.05
C HIS A 777 4.23 12.78 -27.58
N ALA A 778 3.12 13.44 -27.27
CA ALA A 778 2.71 13.75 -25.90
C ALA A 778 1.94 12.57 -25.26
N PRO A 779 1.74 12.58 -23.94
CA PRO A 779 0.95 11.56 -23.26
C PRO A 779 -0.51 11.56 -23.71
N GLY A 780 -1.08 10.38 -23.89
CA GLY A 780 -2.48 10.21 -24.30
C GLY A 780 -3.45 10.16 -23.10
N LYS A 781 -4.31 9.14 -23.09
CA LYS A 781 -5.29 8.91 -22.02
C LYS A 781 -4.68 8.12 -20.87
N MET A 782 -4.89 8.58 -19.65
CA MET A 782 -4.41 7.91 -18.43
C MET A 782 -5.41 7.97 -17.29
N THR A 783 -5.41 6.93 -16.45
CA THR A 783 -6.21 6.87 -15.23
C THR A 783 -5.33 6.61 -14.01
N VAL A 784 -5.45 7.45 -13.00
CA VAL A 784 -4.69 7.38 -11.74
C VAL A 784 -5.68 7.27 -10.58
N ILE A 785 -5.53 6.27 -9.73
CA ILE A 785 -6.44 6.01 -8.60
C ILE A 785 -5.61 5.76 -7.36
N GLY A 786 -5.94 6.44 -6.25
CA GLY A 786 -5.25 6.24 -4.97
C GLY A 786 -3.75 6.56 -5.06
N HIS A 787 -3.40 7.67 -5.71
CA HIS A 787 -2.01 8.11 -5.80
C HIS A 787 -1.67 9.10 -4.69
N GLY A 788 -0.61 8.78 -3.95
CA GLY A 788 -0.03 9.63 -2.93
C GLY A 788 1.32 10.19 -3.35
N SER A 789 1.49 11.49 -3.18
CA SER A 789 2.76 12.19 -3.34
C SER A 789 3.04 12.97 -2.06
N ASP A 790 3.86 12.41 -1.19
CA ASP A 790 4.28 13.05 0.05
C ASP A 790 5.66 13.70 -0.07
N GLY A 791 5.81 14.86 0.54
CA GLY A 791 7.09 15.57 0.62
C GLY A 791 7.71 15.97 -0.71
N CYS A 792 6.90 16.11 -1.76
CA CYS A 792 7.36 16.49 -3.09
C CYS A 792 7.55 18.01 -3.23
N SER A 793 8.41 18.46 -4.15
CA SER A 793 8.46 19.87 -4.54
C SER A 793 7.27 20.23 -5.43
N TYR A 794 6.95 19.34 -6.37
CA TYR A 794 5.75 19.35 -7.18
C TYR A 794 5.11 17.96 -7.16
N SER A 795 3.92 17.83 -6.59
CA SER A 795 3.28 16.51 -6.48
C SER A 795 2.86 15.96 -7.84
N LEU A 796 2.33 16.81 -8.72
CA LEU A 796 1.93 16.47 -10.09
C LEU A 796 2.36 17.59 -11.05
N PHE A 797 3.08 17.24 -12.11
CA PHE A 797 3.49 18.17 -13.16
C PHE A 797 3.11 17.66 -14.55
N VAL A 798 2.32 18.44 -15.29
CA VAL A 798 2.10 18.25 -16.73
C VAL A 798 2.95 19.27 -17.49
N GLU A 799 4.09 18.83 -18.01
CA GLU A 799 5.02 19.68 -18.77
C GLU A 799 4.59 19.86 -20.22
N ASP A 800 4.24 18.74 -20.87
CA ASP A 800 3.76 18.71 -22.25
C ASP A 800 2.48 17.89 -22.34
N ALA A 801 1.54 18.37 -23.16
CA ALA A 801 0.27 17.72 -23.41
C ALA A 801 -0.31 18.21 -24.75
N ASP A 802 -0.85 17.31 -25.55
CA ASP A 802 -1.56 17.67 -26.77
C ASP A 802 -3.08 17.70 -26.55
N LYS A 803 -3.84 18.05 -27.60
CA LYS A 803 -5.31 18.12 -27.56
C LYS A 803 -6.01 16.80 -27.21
N ASN A 804 -5.31 15.67 -27.28
CA ASN A 804 -5.83 14.33 -26.97
C ASN A 804 -5.39 13.85 -25.58
N THR A 805 -4.48 14.56 -24.91
CA THR A 805 -4.06 14.25 -23.54
C THR A 805 -5.25 14.36 -22.60
N LYS A 806 -5.54 13.26 -21.90
CA LYS A 806 -6.61 13.19 -20.90
C LYS A 806 -6.15 12.41 -19.68
N ILE A 807 -5.81 13.13 -18.64
CA ILE A 807 -5.38 12.57 -17.36
C ILE A 807 -6.56 12.67 -16.38
N THR A 808 -7.00 11.51 -15.88
CA THR A 808 -8.05 11.42 -14.86
C THR A 808 -7.45 10.84 -13.58
N ALA A 809 -7.44 11.62 -12.50
CA ALA A 809 -7.01 11.15 -11.19
C ALA A 809 -8.20 11.09 -10.22
N ILE A 810 -8.28 10.04 -9.42
CA ILE A 810 -9.33 9.78 -8.44
C ILE A 810 -8.65 9.49 -7.10
N ASN A 811 -9.16 10.04 -6.01
CA ASN A 811 -8.63 9.78 -4.67
C ASN A 811 -7.14 10.11 -4.56
N SER A 812 -6.71 11.22 -5.17
CA SER A 812 -5.33 11.66 -5.05
C SER A 812 -5.09 12.36 -3.72
N GLU A 813 -3.94 12.11 -3.14
CA GLU A 813 -3.47 12.72 -1.90
C GLU A 813 -2.12 13.39 -2.21
N LEU A 814 -2.16 14.70 -2.44
CA LEU A 814 -1.05 15.45 -3.02
C LEU A 814 -0.49 16.44 -2.01
N VAL A 815 0.77 16.26 -1.66
CA VAL A 815 1.41 16.96 -0.53
C VAL A 815 2.75 17.52 -0.96
N THR A 816 3.02 18.73 -0.50
CA THR A 816 4.30 19.39 -0.62
C THR A 816 4.84 19.70 0.76
N THR A 817 6.14 19.51 0.98
CA THR A 817 6.79 19.90 2.24
C THR A 817 7.82 20.98 1.99
N LYS A 818 8.46 21.51 3.04
CA LYS A 818 9.53 22.51 2.88
C LYS A 818 10.78 21.86 2.27
N THR A 819 10.93 22.01 0.97
CA THR A 819 12.13 21.63 0.21
C THR A 819 13.03 22.86 -0.04
N ALA A 820 14.15 22.67 -0.74
CA ALA A 820 15.03 23.77 -1.14
C ALA A 820 14.40 24.67 -2.21
N GLU A 821 13.33 24.20 -2.87
CA GLU A 821 12.72 24.91 -3.98
C GLU A 821 11.96 26.16 -3.49
N PRO A 822 12.17 27.32 -4.14
CA PRO A 822 11.53 28.57 -3.76
C PRO A 822 10.02 28.54 -4.03
N VAL A 823 9.60 27.76 -5.03
CA VAL A 823 8.19 27.55 -5.39
C VAL A 823 7.88 26.07 -5.24
N ARG A 824 6.75 25.77 -4.59
CA ARG A 824 6.25 24.41 -4.38
C ARG A 824 4.76 24.38 -4.57
N SER A 825 4.27 23.40 -5.32
CA SER A 825 2.86 23.33 -5.72
C SER A 825 2.38 21.90 -5.82
N TYR A 826 1.12 21.62 -5.49
CA TYR A 826 0.57 20.28 -5.68
C TYR A 826 0.40 19.97 -7.16
N VAL A 827 -0.05 20.96 -7.93
CA VAL A 827 -0.34 20.82 -9.36
C VAL A 827 0.35 21.94 -10.11
N LEU A 828 1.19 21.55 -11.07
CA LEU A 828 1.75 22.44 -12.08
C LEU A 828 1.26 21.97 -13.45
N MET A 829 0.56 22.84 -14.17
CA MET A 829 0.09 22.57 -15.55
C MET A 829 0.78 23.55 -16.50
N GLY A 830 1.76 23.08 -17.26
CA GLY A 830 2.66 23.89 -18.08
C GLY A 830 3.77 24.55 -17.25
N GLY A 831 4.99 24.62 -17.78
CA GLY A 831 6.15 25.20 -17.07
C GLY A 831 6.14 26.74 -17.00
N GLU A 832 5.48 27.39 -17.96
CA GLU A 832 5.40 28.85 -18.08
C GLU A 832 4.06 29.26 -18.70
N ALA A 833 3.59 30.48 -18.37
CA ALA A 833 2.29 30.99 -18.78
C ALA A 833 2.12 30.99 -20.31
N ASN A 834 0.99 30.48 -20.81
CA ASN A 834 0.64 30.34 -22.22
C ASN A 834 1.68 29.57 -23.05
N THR A 835 2.39 28.62 -22.44
CA THR A 835 3.32 27.75 -23.16
C THR A 835 2.62 26.98 -24.29
N ASN A 836 3.31 26.84 -25.43
CA ASN A 836 2.84 26.02 -26.55
C ASN A 836 3.07 24.51 -26.36
N LYS A 837 3.74 24.11 -25.26
CA LYS A 837 3.93 22.70 -24.90
C LYS A 837 2.65 22.01 -24.44
N VAL A 838 1.69 22.78 -23.94
CA VAL A 838 0.41 22.30 -23.44
C VAL A 838 -0.69 22.91 -24.29
N ASP A 839 -1.38 22.07 -25.07
CA ASP A 839 -2.56 22.47 -25.83
C ASP A 839 -3.67 22.97 -24.87
N PRO A 840 -4.38 24.07 -25.19
CA PRO A 840 -5.49 24.56 -24.37
C PRO A 840 -6.60 23.52 -24.11
N ASN A 841 -6.75 22.50 -24.97
CA ASN A 841 -7.74 21.44 -24.82
C ASN A 841 -7.22 20.21 -24.07
N ALA A 842 -5.94 20.17 -23.70
CA ALA A 842 -5.40 19.11 -22.85
C ALA A 842 -6.12 19.11 -21.49
N GLN A 843 -6.48 17.92 -20.99
CA GLN A 843 -7.33 17.81 -19.80
C GLN A 843 -6.61 17.13 -18.62
N LEU A 844 -6.64 17.79 -17.47
CA LEU A 844 -6.38 17.20 -16.17
C LEU A 844 -7.66 17.29 -15.31
N ALA A 845 -8.20 16.14 -14.90
CA ALA A 845 -9.35 16.09 -14.00
C ALA A 845 -8.99 15.34 -12.73
N LEU A 846 -9.11 16.01 -11.59
CA LEU A 846 -8.84 15.50 -10.25
C LEU A 846 -10.18 15.35 -9.52
N TYR A 847 -10.58 14.11 -9.24
CA TYR A 847 -11.79 13.78 -8.49
C TYR A 847 -11.43 13.38 -7.06
N ASN A 848 -12.16 13.91 -6.08
CA ASN A 848 -12.09 13.51 -4.68
C ASN A 848 -10.65 13.57 -4.12
N THR A 849 -10.03 14.75 -4.13
CA THR A 849 -8.59 14.93 -3.85
C THR A 849 -8.36 15.59 -2.50
N ALA A 850 -7.28 15.24 -1.80
CA ALA A 850 -6.82 15.95 -0.60
C ALA A 850 -5.46 16.62 -0.83
N PHE A 851 -5.32 17.84 -0.29
CA PHE A 851 -4.15 18.68 -0.41
C PHE A 851 -3.72 19.23 0.96
N TRP A 852 -2.49 18.96 1.37
CA TRP A 852 -1.96 19.47 2.65
C TRP A 852 -0.43 19.66 2.64
N GLY A 853 0.13 20.11 3.76
CA GLY A 853 1.56 20.40 3.87
C GLY A 853 1.89 21.89 3.72
N SER A 854 2.93 22.23 2.97
CA SER A 854 3.55 23.57 2.91
C SER A 854 3.80 24.09 1.47
N PRO A 855 2.76 24.16 0.62
CA PRO A 855 2.88 24.76 -0.70
C PRO A 855 3.16 26.25 -0.57
N THR A 856 3.84 26.83 -1.56
CA THR A 856 3.82 28.30 -1.74
C THR A 856 2.53 28.71 -2.44
N ILE A 857 2.09 27.92 -3.42
CA ILE A 857 0.87 28.09 -4.21
C ILE A 857 0.29 26.67 -4.41
N ALA A 858 -0.95 26.40 -4.03
CA ALA A 858 -1.49 25.04 -4.12
C ALA A 858 -1.57 24.52 -5.56
N ALA A 859 -2.00 25.35 -6.52
CA ALA A 859 -2.02 24.99 -7.94
C ALA A 859 -1.60 26.15 -8.84
N ILE A 860 -0.68 25.89 -9.77
CA ILE A 860 -0.23 26.85 -10.79
C ILE A 860 -0.68 26.34 -12.16
N ILE A 861 -1.60 27.07 -12.80
CA ILE A 861 -2.15 26.68 -14.09
C ILE A 861 -1.69 27.67 -15.15
N ASN A 862 -0.75 27.24 -15.98
CA ASN A 862 -0.14 28.07 -17.01
C ASN A 862 -0.76 27.88 -18.41
N SER A 863 -1.41 26.74 -18.67
CA SER A 863 -2.14 26.44 -19.92
C SER A 863 -3.08 25.23 -19.68
N GLY A 864 -3.85 24.83 -20.70
CA GLY A 864 -4.73 23.66 -20.67
C GLY A 864 -5.98 23.82 -19.80
N SER A 865 -6.74 22.72 -19.65
CA SER A 865 -7.95 22.68 -18.84
C SER A 865 -7.76 21.81 -17.59
N VAL A 866 -7.95 22.41 -16.42
CA VAL A 866 -7.78 21.72 -15.13
C VAL A 866 -9.07 21.76 -14.33
N ARG A 867 -9.52 20.59 -13.86
CA ARG A 867 -10.73 20.44 -13.06
C ARG A 867 -10.40 19.85 -11.69
N PHE A 868 -10.71 20.60 -10.65
CA PHE A 868 -10.72 20.16 -9.26
C PHE A 868 -12.16 19.85 -8.87
N GLN A 869 -12.50 18.57 -8.81
CA GLN A 869 -13.84 18.09 -8.48
C GLN A 869 -13.83 17.47 -7.09
N GLN A 870 -14.39 18.18 -6.12
CA GLN A 870 -14.44 17.79 -4.72
C GLN A 870 -13.05 17.62 -4.10
N ALA A 871 -12.37 18.74 -3.85
CA ALA A 871 -11.05 18.75 -3.22
C ALA A 871 -11.07 19.33 -1.80
N ASN A 872 -10.24 18.80 -0.89
CA ASN A 872 -9.96 19.42 0.41
C ASN A 872 -8.60 20.12 0.38
N PHE A 873 -8.58 21.45 0.38
CA PHE A 873 -7.38 22.28 0.51
C PHE A 873 -7.12 22.63 1.98
N GLN A 874 -6.47 21.72 2.70
CA GLN A 874 -6.04 21.93 4.09
C GLN A 874 -4.99 23.02 4.21
N SER A 875 -4.05 23.04 3.27
CA SER A 875 -3.14 24.15 3.04
C SER A 875 -3.29 24.61 1.60
N SER A 876 -3.57 25.90 1.39
CA SER A 876 -3.73 26.46 0.05
C SER A 876 -2.49 27.19 -0.46
N GLY A 877 -1.56 27.61 0.41
CA GLY A 877 -0.59 28.63 0.01
C GLY A 877 -1.29 29.97 -0.28
N ALA A 878 -0.59 30.89 -0.93
CA ALA A 878 -1.11 32.22 -1.26
C ALA A 878 -0.54 32.69 -2.62
N PRO A 879 -1.37 32.77 -3.68
CA PRO A 879 -2.79 32.38 -3.73
C PRO A 879 -2.98 30.86 -3.62
N GLY A 880 -4.23 30.43 -3.40
CA GLY A 880 -4.61 29.02 -3.48
C GLY A 880 -4.41 28.45 -4.88
N ILE A 881 -5.24 28.93 -5.80
CA ILE A 881 -5.18 28.60 -7.22
C ILE A 881 -4.70 29.84 -7.98
N ASP A 882 -3.65 29.66 -8.77
CA ASP A 882 -3.02 30.71 -9.57
C ASP A 882 -3.16 30.39 -11.07
N ASP A 883 -4.17 30.97 -11.71
CA ASP A 883 -4.42 30.80 -13.14
C ASP A 883 -3.73 31.91 -13.95
N ARG A 884 -2.72 31.50 -14.71
CA ARG A 884 -1.83 32.35 -15.50
C ARG A 884 -2.03 32.19 -17.01
N GLY A 885 -2.80 31.20 -17.46
CA GLY A 885 -3.01 30.94 -18.90
C GLY A 885 -3.96 29.79 -19.22
N GLY A 886 -4.59 29.17 -18.22
CA GLY A 886 -5.45 28.00 -18.42
C GLY A 886 -6.94 28.30 -18.32
N ASN A 887 -7.72 27.22 -18.37
CA ASN A 887 -9.13 27.17 -18.06
C ASN A 887 -9.36 26.28 -16.83
N VAL A 888 -9.74 26.88 -15.72
CA VAL A 888 -9.79 26.20 -14.41
C VAL A 888 -11.23 26.07 -13.94
N HIS A 889 -11.58 24.88 -13.47
CA HIS A 889 -12.87 24.62 -12.83
C HIS A 889 -12.68 24.04 -11.43
N VAL A 890 -13.38 24.60 -10.45
CA VAL A 890 -13.32 24.18 -9.04
C VAL A 890 -14.73 23.93 -8.55
N TYR A 891 -15.03 22.66 -8.28
CA TYR A 891 -16.35 22.18 -7.92
C TYR A 891 -16.35 21.53 -6.54
N SER A 892 -17.39 21.79 -5.75
CA SER A 892 -17.69 21.05 -4.50
C SER A 892 -16.52 20.95 -3.50
N SER A 893 -15.59 21.91 -3.53
CA SER A 893 -14.32 21.83 -2.81
C SER A 893 -14.35 22.59 -1.48
N TYR A 894 -13.58 22.10 -0.51
CA TYR A 894 -13.40 22.72 0.79
C TYR A 894 -12.03 23.39 0.88
N PHE A 895 -12.03 24.73 0.94
CA PHE A 895 -10.86 25.52 1.31
C PHE A 895 -10.81 25.69 2.83
N SER A 896 -10.14 24.76 3.49
CA SER A 896 -10.03 24.67 4.95
C SER A 896 -8.85 25.47 5.52
N HIS A 897 -7.95 25.93 4.67
CA HIS A 897 -6.91 26.90 5.04
C HIS A 897 -7.50 28.26 5.42
N ARG A 898 -7.28 28.71 6.66
CA ARG A 898 -7.72 30.04 7.13
C ARG A 898 -6.79 31.14 6.59
N MET A 899 -7.36 32.11 5.88
CA MET A 899 -6.65 33.30 5.39
C MET A 899 -6.90 34.50 6.30
N THR A 900 -5.84 35.11 6.82
CA THR A 900 -5.89 36.28 7.71
C THR A 900 -5.58 37.58 6.95
N GLY A 901 -6.03 38.73 7.45
CA GLY A 901 -5.83 40.02 6.77
C GLY A 901 -6.77 40.26 5.58
N GLY A 902 -6.54 41.36 4.85
CA GLY A 902 -7.37 41.80 3.73
C GLY A 902 -7.23 40.92 2.48
N SER A 903 -8.30 40.80 1.69
CA SER A 903 -8.35 40.03 0.43
C SER A 903 -7.72 40.81 -0.73
N THR A 904 -6.42 41.12 -0.64
CA THR A 904 -5.66 41.84 -1.67
C THR A 904 -4.44 41.04 -2.12
N GLY A 905 -3.98 41.28 -3.36
CA GLY A 905 -2.81 40.61 -3.92
C GLY A 905 -2.98 39.08 -3.97
N ASP A 906 -2.09 38.36 -3.29
CA ASP A 906 -2.04 36.90 -3.28
C ASP A 906 -2.79 36.27 -2.09
N ASN A 907 -3.35 37.07 -1.17
CA ASN A 907 -4.11 36.57 -0.02
C ASN A 907 -5.56 36.18 -0.40
N VAL A 908 -5.69 35.28 -1.37
CA VAL A 908 -6.94 34.88 -2.01
C VAL A 908 -6.94 33.38 -2.32
N TYR A 909 -8.11 32.76 -2.35
CA TYR A 909 -8.24 31.34 -2.69
C TYR A 909 -8.08 31.08 -4.20
N ALA A 910 -8.46 32.05 -5.03
CA ALA A 910 -8.34 31.97 -6.48
C ALA A 910 -7.88 33.30 -7.07
N LYS A 911 -6.91 33.24 -7.98
CA LYS A 911 -6.35 34.38 -8.69
C LYS A 911 -6.38 34.11 -10.19
N LEU A 912 -6.93 35.07 -10.94
CA LEU A 912 -6.93 35.06 -12.40
C LEU A 912 -6.08 36.22 -12.92
N HIS A 913 -5.00 35.89 -13.63
CA HIS A 913 -4.15 36.85 -14.31
C HIS A 913 -4.79 37.35 -15.62
N THR A 914 -4.30 38.48 -16.15
CA THR A 914 -4.73 39.03 -17.45
C THR A 914 -4.50 38.05 -18.61
N THR A 915 -3.49 37.19 -18.47
CA THR A 915 -3.12 36.14 -19.43
C THR A 915 -3.93 34.86 -19.27
N GLY A 916 -4.62 34.65 -18.15
CA GLY A 916 -5.50 33.49 -17.93
C GLY A 916 -6.74 33.51 -18.82
N ASP A 917 -7.32 32.34 -19.11
CA ASP A 917 -8.56 32.28 -19.88
C ASP A 917 -9.77 32.50 -18.99
N SER A 918 -10.03 31.59 -18.05
CA SER A 918 -11.21 31.63 -17.18
C SER A 918 -11.13 30.73 -15.95
N LEU A 919 -11.87 31.10 -14.90
CA LEU A 919 -11.92 30.38 -13.64
C LEU A 919 -13.38 30.21 -13.17
N GLU A 920 -13.86 28.98 -13.11
CA GLU A 920 -15.19 28.64 -12.62
C GLU A 920 -15.14 28.17 -11.15
N LEU A 921 -15.90 28.84 -10.27
CA LEU A 921 -16.04 28.52 -8.85
C LEU A 921 -17.50 28.17 -8.55
N THR A 922 -17.78 26.88 -8.40
CA THR A 922 -19.15 26.39 -8.20
C THR A 922 -19.23 25.43 -7.00
N ASN A 923 -20.15 25.73 -6.09
CA ASN A 923 -20.48 24.92 -4.90
C ASN A 923 -19.33 24.70 -3.88
N ASN A 924 -18.37 25.62 -3.77
CA ASN A 924 -17.25 25.48 -2.84
C ASN A 924 -17.57 26.05 -1.44
N TYR A 925 -16.86 25.58 -0.42
CA TYR A 925 -16.91 26.11 0.94
C TYR A 925 -15.56 26.72 1.34
N TYR A 926 -15.58 27.96 1.85
CA TYR A 926 -14.39 28.72 2.20
C TYR A 926 -14.42 29.12 3.68
N ILE A 927 -13.48 28.60 4.47
CA ILE A 927 -13.47 28.84 5.91
C ILE A 927 -13.28 30.32 6.28
N SER A 928 -12.67 31.12 5.40
CA SER A 928 -12.44 32.56 5.58
C SER A 928 -13.27 33.44 4.64
N GLY A 929 -14.40 32.90 4.15
CA GLY A 929 -15.26 33.56 3.17
C GLY A 929 -14.68 33.57 1.76
N PHE A 930 -15.49 33.98 0.79
CA PHE A 930 -15.08 34.04 -0.61
C PHE A 930 -14.02 35.14 -0.83
N ARG A 931 -12.86 34.80 -1.41
CA ARG A 931 -11.72 35.70 -1.62
C ARG A 931 -11.08 35.42 -2.98
N ILE A 932 -11.11 36.42 -3.87
CA ILE A 932 -10.58 36.32 -5.23
C ILE A 932 -9.77 37.54 -5.62
N ASN A 933 -8.84 37.35 -6.55
CA ASN A 933 -8.17 38.44 -7.27
C ASN A 933 -8.43 38.25 -8.77
N ASN A 934 -9.13 39.20 -9.38
CA ASN A 934 -9.59 39.10 -10.76
C ASN A 934 -9.00 40.23 -11.62
N ALA A 935 -8.01 39.90 -12.44
CA ALA A 935 -7.45 40.86 -13.41
C ALA A 935 -8.22 40.89 -14.74
N LYS A 936 -9.25 40.06 -14.94
CA LYS A 936 -10.02 39.93 -16.18
C LYS A 936 -11.53 39.84 -15.91
N PRO A 937 -12.23 41.00 -15.85
CA PRO A 937 -13.65 41.05 -15.53
C PRO A 937 -14.52 40.10 -16.38
N GLY A 938 -15.48 39.42 -15.75
CA GLY A 938 -16.38 38.46 -16.40
C GLY A 938 -15.79 37.08 -16.70
N LYS A 939 -14.51 36.84 -16.39
CA LYS A 939 -13.84 35.54 -16.60
C LYS A 939 -13.68 34.69 -15.33
N ILE A 940 -13.95 35.25 -14.16
CA ILE A 940 -14.27 34.46 -12.96
C ILE A 940 -15.80 34.37 -12.87
N TYR A 941 -16.34 33.15 -12.90
CA TYR A 941 -17.79 32.87 -12.91
C TYR A 941 -18.10 31.62 -12.09
N GLY A 942 -19.37 31.21 -12.02
CA GLY A 942 -19.82 30.05 -11.24
C GLY A 942 -20.87 30.43 -10.19
N SER A 943 -21.38 29.46 -9.44
CA SER A 943 -22.41 29.71 -8.42
C SER A 943 -21.88 30.48 -7.20
N ASP A 944 -20.57 30.48 -6.98
CA ASP A 944 -19.95 31.11 -5.79
C ASP A 944 -19.64 32.59 -6.02
N VAL A 945 -19.55 33.00 -7.28
CA VAL A 945 -19.30 34.39 -7.67
C VAL A 945 -20.60 35.14 -7.51
N ILE A 946 -20.70 35.92 -6.44
CA ILE A 946 -21.86 36.75 -6.15
C ILE A 946 -22.13 37.65 -7.35
N SER A 947 -23.17 37.35 -8.13
CA SER A 947 -23.85 38.41 -8.85
C SER A 947 -24.64 39.19 -7.83
N ASP A 948 -24.46 40.51 -7.75
CA ASP A 948 -25.45 41.42 -7.20
C ASP A 948 -26.79 41.20 -7.95
N LYS A 949 -27.53 40.18 -7.56
CA LYS A 949 -28.88 39.87 -8.04
C LYS A 949 -29.79 39.88 -6.82
N LYS A 950 -30.17 41.14 -6.52
CA LYS A 950 -31.41 41.63 -5.92
C LYS A 950 -32.31 40.63 -5.23
#